data_AF-A0AAP0JSF6-F1
#
_entry.id   AF-A0AAP0JSF6-F1
#
_cell.length_a   1.000
_cell.length_b   1.000
_cell.length_c   1.000
_cell.angle_alpha   90.00
_cell.angle_beta   90.00
_cell.angle_gamma   90.00
#
_symmetry.space_group_name_H-M   'P 1'
#
loop_
_entity.id
_entity.type
_entity.pdbx_description
1 polymer ?
#
loop_
_entity_poly.entity_id
_entity_poly.type
_entity_poly.pdbx_seq_one_letter_code
_entity_poly.pdbx_strand_id
1 'polypeptide(L)'
;MHIKPFRDCKAYQEPKCDCIYNRRICFLIIDVRKLFLIESTCSTNPYQRILVLSRDVSLVLQFRAIPFELTSYISPNGGKIASSKRSYKTQLQSILSQSVTPFGDDDKSQIWKLSYRLWNACVDISNAATTSAVDEEQAKLRQISSDLLFLAGDVEGIPSPAFKSASFFYKTGLIWHDLKKLDLASNCFERATDLTSKNIIDLSQISHDAGEKRLLVDLNIARSRTAWETSDRILAVTLLNRSKNLLFGSPDTCTALANQYLMFAKLVLSENQPTEALKLMNEALELCEKGMRIMSNGRQEADVLAALKTLELKTLRFMAGAHLQGGEFESVLKCIRVLREGGGGGDKHPSLPVLSMKAWLGLGRHSEAEKELKGMVVNKGIPEGIWLSAIEAYFQEAGVAGAETAKGLFLGLLERCHVSAGAAVRIAHRVLVAGSGGEGSQARAKIAVELVSDDRVMSLFAEEEAAKERMAMHAVLWNCGAEHFRSRDYVMGAELFEKSMLYVPHNEENRVLRAKCFRVLCLCYIGLSQLDRAQEYINEAKKLHPNVACGFLKFKIYLQKNDANAAVDTIQTMTTCIDFTPDFLLLSAHEAIASQALPVAIASLSNLLKLYSPGKAMPTPEVVVVRSLVAVLAQNQGTELEILKFTRHAQTRMLELGLEQFFGKGEIGTRERNWFAVNSWNIGIKIGKEKKYALCAEFLELASEFYGVAVEGDGEENGAMVFKALISSVSALIAAEKQESLALPEATVKHALELLDKATKILKSIQSGTQHSHEPINIEPRFSFALTFNTYELRSRLVDPGPQQLLLVKNLASSKNCTPHCLLQIGLSASAGPRFNPEVADYALNTCLSDLLASPFPDFQTIAIIIRKLIGLAGFRKGKPDEEVHGVYKQAYRIMVGLKEGEYPVEEAKWLAITAWNRAALPLRLGQLGVAKRWMKMGLDLAQNVAAGMESSKRSMEDFLADFKNRFEGMEQCAA
;
A
#
# COMPACT_ATOMS: atom_id res chain seq x y z
N MET A 1 18.07 1.23 12.12
CA MET A 1 17.60 1.72 10.80
C MET A 1 16.71 0.66 10.17
N HIS A 2 15.41 0.69 10.47
CA HIS A 2 14.40 -0.17 9.83
C HIS A 2 13.81 0.58 8.64
N ILE A 3 14.12 0.12 7.43
CA ILE A 3 13.44 0.56 6.20
C ILE A 3 12.02 -0.05 6.24
N LYS A 4 11.02 0.75 6.62
CA LYS A 4 9.61 0.43 6.36
C LYS A 4 9.36 0.59 4.86
N PRO A 5 8.79 -0.41 4.16
CA PRO A 5 8.37 -0.24 2.77
C PRO A 5 7.17 0.71 2.71
N PHE A 6 7.14 1.51 1.63
CA PHE A 6 6.03 2.38 1.22
C PHE A 6 4.66 1.72 1.48
N ARG A 7 3.93 2.24 2.47
CA ARG A 7 2.48 2.08 2.60
C ARG A 7 1.84 3.41 2.21
N ASP A 8 0.78 3.29 1.42
CA ASP A 8 -0.23 4.30 1.09
C ASP A 8 0.07 5.29 -0.04
N CYS A 9 -0.09 4.81 -1.28
CA CYS A 9 -0.87 5.53 -2.29
C CYS A 9 -2.24 4.84 -2.41
N LYS A 10 -3.23 5.32 -1.64
CA LYS A 10 -4.65 5.06 -1.91
C LYS A 10 -5.14 6.16 -2.85
N ALA A 11 -5.27 5.84 -4.13
CA ALA A 11 -6.16 6.55 -5.04
C ALA A 11 -6.60 5.56 -6.14
N TYR A 12 -7.92 5.52 -6.37
CA TYR A 12 -8.68 4.62 -7.25
C TYR A 12 -8.90 3.18 -6.73
N GLN A 13 -9.86 3.09 -5.80
CA GLN A 13 -10.77 1.95 -5.74
C GLN A 13 -11.69 1.99 -6.97
N GLU A 14 -11.60 0.99 -7.83
CA GLU A 14 -12.65 0.66 -8.80
C GLU A 14 -13.60 -0.41 -8.24
N PRO A 15 -14.85 -0.48 -8.73
CA PRO A 15 -15.96 -1.06 -8.00
C PRO A 15 -15.96 -2.59 -8.01
N LYS A 16 -16.51 -3.13 -6.92
CA LYS A 16 -16.91 -4.52 -6.78
C LYS A 16 -17.94 -4.87 -7.85
N CYS A 17 -17.63 -5.84 -8.71
CA CYS A 17 -18.66 -6.59 -9.43
C CYS A 17 -19.15 -7.72 -8.51
N ASP A 18 -20.30 -7.48 -7.90
CA ASP A 18 -21.05 -8.50 -7.18
C ASP A 18 -21.53 -9.59 -8.15
N CYS A 19 -21.23 -10.83 -7.78
CA CYS A 19 -21.92 -12.01 -8.26
C CYS A 19 -23.33 -12.04 -7.64
N ILE A 20 -24.37 -12.01 -8.46
CA ILE A 20 -25.70 -12.49 -8.07
C ILE A 20 -26.11 -13.61 -9.02
N TYR A 21 -26.31 -14.79 -8.45
CA TYR A 21 -26.86 -15.96 -9.08
C TYR A 21 -28.39 -15.99 -8.87
N ASN A 22 -29.12 -16.39 -9.93
CA ASN A 22 -30.30 -17.28 -9.95
C ASN A 22 -31.74 -16.77 -10.23
N ARG A 23 -32.39 -17.53 -11.16
CA ARG A 23 -33.83 -17.78 -11.44
C ARG A 23 -34.61 -16.73 -12.24
N ARG A 24 -35.57 -17.02 -13.14
CA ARG A 24 -36.12 -18.17 -13.93
C ARG A 24 -37.28 -17.54 -14.75
N ILE A 25 -37.49 -17.92 -16.03
CA ILE A 25 -38.80 -18.23 -16.72
C ILE A 25 -39.94 -17.14 -16.63
N CYS A 26 -40.66 -16.61 -17.65
CA CYS A 26 -41.06 -17.01 -19.01
C CYS A 26 -41.86 -15.89 -19.74
N PHE A 27 -42.01 -16.05 -21.07
CA PHE A 27 -43.19 -15.81 -21.97
C PHE A 27 -43.52 -14.47 -22.69
N LEU A 28 -43.74 -14.66 -24.03
CA LEU A 28 -44.70 -14.01 -25.00
C LEU A 28 -44.37 -12.56 -25.45
N ILE A 29 -44.56 -12.07 -26.69
CA ILE A 29 -45.34 -12.47 -27.88
C ILE A 29 -44.93 -11.57 -29.10
N ILE A 30 -44.91 -12.15 -30.32
CA ILE A 30 -45.27 -11.62 -31.66
C ILE A 30 -44.57 -10.34 -32.21
N ASP A 31 -43.93 -10.44 -33.39
CA ASP A 31 -44.46 -9.83 -34.62
C ASP A 31 -43.91 -10.48 -35.92
N VAL A 32 -44.62 -10.21 -37.01
CA VAL A 32 -44.98 -11.06 -38.13
C VAL A 32 -44.55 -10.42 -39.47
N ARG A 33 -44.40 -11.27 -40.50
CA ARG A 33 -44.37 -11.03 -41.97
C ARG A 33 -43.02 -10.78 -42.65
N LYS A 34 -42.71 -11.69 -43.59
CA LYS A 34 -42.54 -11.53 -45.07
C LYS A 34 -41.71 -12.74 -45.58
N LEU A 35 -41.87 -13.39 -46.73
CA LEU A 35 -42.82 -13.36 -47.85
C LEU A 35 -42.50 -14.62 -48.73
N PHE A 36 -43.53 -15.36 -49.15
CA PHE A 36 -43.80 -15.97 -50.48
C PHE A 36 -42.86 -16.97 -51.23
N LEU A 37 -43.47 -18.14 -51.50
CA LEU A 37 -43.68 -18.90 -52.77
C LEU A 37 -42.52 -19.45 -53.64
N ILE A 38 -42.61 -20.75 -54.02
CA ILE A 38 -42.85 -21.25 -55.40
C ILE A 38 -43.15 -22.78 -55.38
N GLU A 39 -44.04 -23.19 -56.28
CA GLU A 39 -44.65 -24.51 -56.53
C GLU A 39 -43.73 -25.56 -57.20
N SER A 40 -43.99 -26.87 -57.01
CA SER A 40 -44.63 -27.74 -58.03
C SER A 40 -44.39 -29.26 -57.83
N THR A 41 -45.52 -29.99 -57.82
CA THR A 41 -45.83 -31.32 -58.40
C THR A 41 -44.95 -32.56 -58.15
N CYS A 42 -45.52 -33.59 -57.50
CA CYS A 42 -46.02 -34.80 -58.19
C CYS A 42 -46.75 -35.79 -57.25
N SER A 43 -47.67 -36.53 -57.86
CA SER A 43 -48.76 -37.37 -57.35
C SER A 43 -48.38 -38.63 -56.57
N THR A 44 -49.20 -39.06 -55.62
CA THR A 44 -50.23 -40.11 -55.81
C THR A 44 -50.95 -40.43 -54.50
N ASN A 45 -52.27 -40.62 -54.63
CA ASN A 45 -53.27 -40.76 -53.57
C ASN A 45 -53.61 -42.25 -53.35
N PRO A 46 -53.80 -42.71 -52.10
CA PRO A 46 -54.59 -43.90 -51.84
C PRO A 46 -55.64 -43.69 -50.72
N TYR A 47 -56.65 -42.85 -50.95
CA TYR A 47 -57.91 -42.85 -50.23
C TYR A 47 -58.98 -43.61 -51.02
N GLN A 48 -59.08 -44.92 -50.78
CA GLN A 48 -60.30 -45.68 -51.01
C GLN A 48 -60.24 -47.01 -50.25
N ARG A 49 -60.91 -47.12 -49.11
CA ARG A 49 -61.75 -48.28 -48.73
C ARG A 49 -62.43 -48.13 -47.35
N ILE A 50 -63.77 -48.12 -47.42
CA ILE A 50 -64.75 -48.74 -46.51
C ILE A 50 -65.48 -47.82 -45.49
N LEU A 51 -66.73 -47.53 -45.86
CA LEU A 51 -67.91 -47.39 -45.02
C LEU A 51 -68.83 -48.60 -45.30
N VAL A 52 -69.68 -49.01 -44.32
CA VAL A 52 -70.97 -49.76 -44.42
C VAL A 52 -71.13 -50.86 -43.34
N LEU A 53 -71.92 -50.59 -42.27
CA LEU A 53 -73.12 -51.32 -41.77
C LEU A 53 -73.49 -51.04 -40.29
N SER A 54 -74.80 -51.07 -40.04
CA SER A 54 -75.56 -50.49 -38.92
C SER A 54 -76.07 -51.48 -37.86
N ARG A 55 -76.47 -50.88 -36.71
CA ARG A 55 -77.48 -51.23 -35.68
C ARG A 55 -76.99 -51.72 -34.30
N ASP A 56 -77.69 -51.17 -33.29
CA ASP A 56 -77.67 -51.32 -31.82
C ASP A 56 -76.53 -50.60 -31.07
N VAL A 57 -76.60 -49.26 -30.86
CA VAL A 57 -77.41 -48.41 -29.94
C VAL A 57 -76.94 -48.44 -28.47
N SER A 58 -75.77 -47.85 -28.22
CA SER A 58 -75.61 -46.62 -27.41
C SER A 58 -74.15 -46.49 -26.91
N LEU A 59 -73.50 -47.59 -26.50
CA LEU A 59 -72.10 -47.59 -26.04
C LEU A 59 -71.07 -47.69 -27.19
N VAL A 60 -71.36 -48.46 -28.23
CA VAL A 60 -70.46 -48.64 -29.38
C VAL A 60 -70.39 -47.42 -30.31
N LEU A 61 -71.43 -46.55 -30.31
CA LEU A 61 -71.44 -45.30 -31.08
C LEU A 61 -70.48 -44.25 -30.52
N GLN A 62 -70.29 -44.19 -29.20
CA GLN A 62 -69.26 -43.32 -28.60
C GLN A 62 -67.85 -43.82 -28.91
N PHE A 63 -67.63 -45.15 -28.99
CA PHE A 63 -66.33 -45.72 -29.36
C PHE A 63 -66.06 -45.71 -30.88
N ARG A 64 -67.07 -45.77 -31.74
CA ARG A 64 -66.93 -45.65 -33.21
C ARG A 64 -66.72 -44.21 -33.72
N ALA A 65 -67.05 -43.19 -32.95
CA ALA A 65 -66.73 -41.80 -33.28
C ALA A 65 -65.24 -41.46 -33.09
N ILE A 66 -64.55 -42.18 -32.20
CA ILE A 66 -63.15 -41.93 -31.83
C ILE A 66 -62.19 -42.11 -33.03
N PRO A 67 -62.28 -43.17 -33.86
CA PRO A 67 -61.43 -43.29 -35.05
C PRO A 67 -61.64 -42.20 -36.11
N PHE A 68 -62.88 -41.69 -36.28
CA PHE A 68 -63.23 -40.68 -37.30
C PHE A 68 -62.74 -39.27 -36.89
N GLU A 69 -62.72 -38.95 -35.60
CA GLU A 69 -62.16 -37.70 -35.08
C GLU A 69 -60.64 -37.76 -34.86
N LEU A 70 -60.04 -38.94 -34.58
CA LEU A 70 -58.59 -39.09 -34.57
C LEU A 70 -57.97 -39.05 -35.97
N THR A 71 -58.68 -39.50 -37.02
CA THR A 71 -58.19 -39.41 -38.41
C THR A 71 -58.19 -37.98 -38.95
N SER A 72 -59.08 -37.09 -38.46
CA SER A 72 -59.06 -35.66 -38.82
C SER A 72 -57.94 -34.87 -38.11
N TYR A 73 -57.35 -35.41 -37.05
CA TYR A 73 -56.23 -34.84 -36.30
C TYR A 73 -54.85 -35.02 -36.97
N ILE A 74 -54.71 -35.93 -37.96
CA ILE A 74 -53.43 -36.35 -38.56
C ILE A 74 -53.13 -35.62 -39.90
N SER A 75 -53.73 -34.45 -40.14
CA SER A 75 -53.47 -33.65 -41.36
C SER A 75 -52.21 -32.75 -41.20
N PRO A 76 -51.33 -32.61 -42.21
CA PRO A 76 -50.03 -31.93 -42.07
C PRO A 76 -50.08 -30.40 -41.93
N ASN A 77 -51.26 -29.79 -42.06
CA ASN A 77 -51.40 -28.33 -42.03
C ASN A 77 -51.71 -27.85 -40.60
N GLY A 78 -50.67 -27.44 -39.89
CA GLY A 78 -50.74 -26.84 -38.56
C GLY A 78 -51.68 -25.63 -38.52
N GLY A 79 -52.75 -25.76 -37.74
CA GLY A 79 -53.69 -24.68 -37.42
C GLY A 79 -54.29 -24.90 -36.03
N LYS A 80 -54.12 -23.89 -35.17
CA LYS A 80 -54.53 -23.83 -33.75
C LYS A 80 -55.90 -24.48 -33.46
N ILE A 81 -55.91 -25.58 -32.71
CA ILE A 81 -57.10 -26.06 -31.97
C ILE A 81 -56.65 -26.55 -30.60
N ALA A 82 -56.53 -25.62 -29.64
CA ALA A 82 -56.12 -25.90 -28.26
C ALA A 82 -57.32 -26.05 -27.29
N SER A 83 -58.57 -25.88 -27.76
CA SER A 83 -59.76 -25.83 -26.90
C SER A 83 -60.59 -27.12 -26.82
N SER A 84 -60.34 -28.13 -27.68
CA SER A 84 -61.14 -29.38 -27.73
C SER A 84 -60.51 -30.56 -26.96
N LYS A 85 -59.19 -30.54 -26.72
CA LYS A 85 -58.43 -31.66 -26.12
C LYS A 85 -58.82 -32.00 -24.67
N ARG A 86 -59.31 -31.04 -23.88
CA ARG A 86 -59.76 -31.27 -22.48
C ARG A 86 -61.08 -32.05 -22.38
N SER A 87 -61.88 -32.09 -23.43
CA SER A 87 -63.23 -32.68 -23.38
C SER A 87 -63.22 -34.21 -23.46
N TYR A 88 -62.40 -34.79 -24.34
CA TYR A 88 -62.42 -36.23 -24.64
C TYR A 88 -61.87 -37.12 -23.53
N LYS A 89 -60.83 -36.68 -22.81
CA LYS A 89 -60.29 -37.41 -21.65
C LYS A 89 -61.35 -37.61 -20.57
N THR A 90 -62.10 -36.55 -20.27
CA THR A 90 -63.15 -36.52 -19.25
C THR A 90 -64.37 -37.34 -19.68
N GLN A 91 -64.72 -37.32 -20.97
CA GLN A 91 -65.76 -38.17 -21.55
C GLN A 91 -65.39 -39.66 -21.56
N LEU A 92 -64.19 -40.03 -22.00
CA LEU A 92 -63.72 -41.43 -21.99
C LEU A 92 -63.58 -41.96 -20.56
N GLN A 93 -63.00 -41.19 -19.63
CA GLN A 93 -62.91 -41.58 -18.22
C GLN A 93 -64.30 -41.70 -17.56
N SER A 94 -65.26 -40.84 -17.92
CA SER A 94 -66.67 -40.94 -17.50
C SER A 94 -67.35 -42.20 -18.04
N ILE A 95 -67.09 -42.60 -19.28
CA ILE A 95 -67.65 -43.81 -19.90
C ILE A 95 -67.02 -45.07 -19.28
N LEU A 96 -65.70 -45.05 -19.06
CA LEU A 96 -64.93 -46.12 -18.43
C LEU A 96 -65.29 -46.35 -16.95
N SER A 97 -65.71 -45.31 -16.22
CA SER A 97 -66.10 -45.40 -14.81
C SER A 97 -67.57 -45.81 -14.60
N GLN A 98 -68.38 -45.84 -15.67
CA GLN A 98 -69.80 -46.19 -15.62
C GLN A 98 -70.13 -47.64 -16.01
N SER A 99 -69.16 -48.43 -16.49
CA SER A 99 -69.39 -49.84 -16.87
C SER A 99 -69.23 -50.79 -15.68
N VAL A 100 -70.35 -51.17 -15.05
CA VAL A 100 -70.40 -52.10 -13.90
C VAL A 100 -70.80 -53.53 -14.32
N THR A 101 -71.00 -53.81 -15.61
CA THR A 101 -71.35 -55.16 -16.13
C THR A 101 -70.19 -55.80 -16.90
N PRO A 102 -69.95 -57.12 -16.77
CA PRO A 102 -68.94 -57.82 -17.58
C PRO A 102 -69.28 -57.72 -19.08
N PHE A 103 -68.31 -57.33 -19.90
CA PHE A 103 -68.47 -57.29 -21.36
C PHE A 103 -68.64 -58.70 -21.94
N GLY A 104 -69.43 -58.85 -23.01
CA GLY A 104 -69.49 -60.10 -23.78
C GLY A 104 -68.19 -60.35 -24.55
N ASP A 105 -67.88 -61.60 -24.90
CA ASP A 105 -66.58 -61.95 -25.50
C ASP A 105 -66.32 -61.29 -26.87
N ASP A 106 -67.38 -60.99 -27.63
CA ASP A 106 -67.28 -60.27 -28.90
C ASP A 106 -66.94 -58.77 -28.67
N ASP A 107 -67.52 -58.16 -27.63
CA ASP A 107 -67.20 -56.78 -27.22
C ASP A 107 -65.76 -56.66 -26.69
N LYS A 108 -65.31 -57.63 -25.89
CA LYS A 108 -63.91 -57.68 -25.43
C LYS A 108 -62.92 -57.79 -26.59
N SER A 109 -63.21 -58.61 -27.60
CA SER A 109 -62.39 -58.75 -28.80
C SER A 109 -62.31 -57.46 -29.62
N GLN A 110 -63.41 -56.69 -29.70
CA GLN A 110 -63.42 -55.38 -30.36
C GLN A 110 -62.64 -54.31 -29.58
N ILE A 111 -62.79 -54.26 -28.25
CA ILE A 111 -62.01 -53.36 -27.38
C ILE A 111 -60.51 -53.69 -27.48
N TRP A 112 -60.16 -54.98 -27.52
CA TRP A 112 -58.79 -55.45 -27.71
C TRP A 112 -58.19 -54.94 -29.04
N LYS A 113 -58.90 -55.13 -30.16
CA LYS A 113 -58.46 -54.65 -31.49
C LYS A 113 -58.36 -53.12 -31.54
N LEU A 114 -59.29 -52.41 -30.91
CA LEU A 114 -59.26 -50.95 -30.85
C LEU A 114 -58.06 -50.44 -30.06
N SER A 115 -57.76 -51.03 -28.90
CA SER A 115 -56.60 -50.68 -28.09
C SER A 115 -55.30 -50.83 -28.87
N TYR A 116 -55.10 -51.95 -29.58
CA TYR A 116 -53.90 -52.17 -30.42
C TYR A 116 -53.81 -51.20 -31.61
N ARG A 117 -54.93 -50.86 -32.25
CA ARG A 117 -54.95 -49.85 -33.33
C ARG A 117 -54.56 -48.48 -32.80
N LEU A 118 -55.10 -48.08 -31.65
CA LEU A 118 -54.73 -46.82 -31.01
C LEU A 118 -53.25 -46.81 -30.60
N TRP A 119 -52.76 -47.92 -30.05
CA TRP A 119 -51.35 -48.09 -29.70
C TRP A 119 -50.42 -47.92 -30.91
N ASN A 120 -50.72 -48.64 -32.00
CA ASN A 120 -49.91 -48.60 -33.22
C ASN A 120 -49.96 -47.22 -33.87
N ALA A 121 -51.12 -46.55 -33.89
CA ALA A 121 -51.21 -45.16 -34.35
C ALA A 121 -50.32 -44.21 -33.53
N CYS A 122 -50.23 -44.39 -32.21
CA CYS A 122 -49.30 -43.61 -31.37
C CYS A 122 -47.82 -43.93 -31.67
N VAL A 123 -47.51 -45.18 -32.03
CA VAL A 123 -46.16 -45.58 -32.46
C VAL A 123 -45.81 -44.95 -33.81
N ASP A 124 -46.72 -45.00 -34.78
CA ASP A 124 -46.53 -44.43 -36.11
C ASP A 124 -46.36 -42.91 -36.07
N ILE A 125 -47.16 -42.20 -35.25
CA ILE A 125 -46.99 -40.76 -35.03
C ILE A 125 -45.62 -40.45 -34.41
N SER A 126 -45.17 -41.26 -33.46
CA SER A 126 -43.85 -41.09 -32.84
C SER A 126 -42.70 -41.35 -33.82
N ASN A 127 -42.86 -42.29 -34.76
CA ASN A 127 -41.86 -42.58 -35.78
C ASN A 127 -41.83 -41.52 -36.89
N ALA A 128 -42.95 -40.84 -37.15
CA ALA A 128 -43.07 -39.78 -38.15
C ALA A 128 -42.60 -38.39 -37.66
N ALA A 129 -42.46 -38.18 -36.34
CA ALA A 129 -42.02 -36.91 -35.78
C ALA A 129 -40.51 -36.68 -35.98
N THR A 130 -40.13 -35.56 -36.60
CA THR A 130 -38.71 -35.16 -36.82
C THR A 130 -37.99 -34.68 -35.55
N THR A 131 -38.71 -34.49 -34.45
CA THR A 131 -38.18 -34.08 -33.14
C THR A 131 -38.26 -35.23 -32.14
N SER A 132 -37.16 -35.54 -31.47
CA SER A 132 -37.04 -36.63 -30.48
C SER A 132 -37.76 -36.38 -29.14
N ALA A 133 -38.56 -35.31 -29.02
CA ALA A 133 -39.25 -34.94 -27.79
C ALA A 133 -40.60 -35.67 -27.72
N VAL A 134 -40.74 -36.58 -26.76
CA VAL A 134 -42.01 -37.28 -26.51
C VAL A 134 -43.02 -36.28 -25.92
N ASP A 135 -44.18 -36.13 -26.56
CA ASP A 135 -45.25 -35.22 -26.12
C ASP A 135 -46.08 -35.84 -24.98
N GLU A 136 -46.48 -35.04 -24.00
CA GLU A 136 -47.35 -35.44 -22.89
C GLU A 136 -48.71 -35.96 -23.41
N GLU A 137 -49.17 -35.44 -24.56
CA GLU A 137 -50.40 -35.91 -25.20
C GLU A 137 -50.26 -37.32 -25.79
N GLN A 138 -49.07 -37.70 -26.29
CA GLN A 138 -48.79 -39.07 -26.72
C GLN A 138 -48.81 -40.04 -25.54
N ALA A 139 -48.22 -39.64 -24.40
CA ALA A 139 -48.24 -40.43 -23.17
C ALA A 139 -49.68 -40.70 -22.69
N LYS A 140 -50.56 -39.69 -22.77
CA LYS A 140 -52.01 -39.82 -22.44
C LYS A 140 -52.73 -40.78 -23.37
N LEU A 141 -52.46 -40.73 -24.68
CA LEU A 141 -53.09 -41.65 -25.64
C LEU A 141 -52.62 -43.10 -25.43
N ARG A 142 -51.33 -43.31 -25.12
CA ARG A 142 -50.82 -44.64 -24.76
C ARG A 142 -51.37 -45.15 -23.42
N GLN A 143 -51.60 -44.25 -22.46
CA GLN A 143 -52.32 -44.57 -21.22
C GLN A 143 -53.74 -45.05 -21.50
N ILE A 144 -54.49 -44.32 -22.34
CA ILE A 144 -55.86 -44.70 -22.72
C ILE A 144 -55.88 -46.05 -23.43
N SER A 145 -54.93 -46.29 -24.35
CA SER A 145 -54.78 -47.59 -25.00
C SER A 145 -54.51 -48.72 -23.99
N SER A 146 -53.63 -48.49 -23.01
CA SER A 146 -53.31 -49.46 -21.95
C SER A 146 -54.50 -49.73 -21.03
N ASP A 147 -55.25 -48.70 -20.65
CA ASP A 147 -56.45 -48.82 -19.82
C ASP A 147 -57.59 -49.54 -20.58
N LEU A 148 -57.79 -49.26 -21.88
CA LEU A 148 -58.73 -49.99 -22.73
C LEU A 148 -58.37 -51.47 -22.84
N LEU A 149 -57.07 -51.78 -22.94
CA LEU A 149 -56.60 -53.16 -22.99
C LEU A 149 -56.84 -53.90 -21.67
N PHE A 150 -56.71 -53.18 -20.55
CA PHE A 150 -57.04 -53.71 -19.22
C PHE A 150 -58.53 -53.99 -19.05
N LEU A 151 -59.42 -53.09 -19.53
CA LEU A 151 -60.87 -53.30 -19.50
C LEU A 151 -61.33 -54.50 -20.34
N ALA A 152 -60.65 -54.78 -21.45
CA ALA A 152 -61.00 -55.91 -22.31
C ALA A 152 -60.83 -57.27 -21.61
N GLY A 153 -59.99 -57.36 -20.57
CA GLY A 153 -59.77 -58.58 -19.79
C GLY A 153 -59.24 -59.75 -20.62
N ASP A 154 -59.51 -60.97 -20.18
CA ASP A 154 -59.11 -62.17 -20.91
C ASP A 154 -60.03 -62.42 -22.10
N VAL A 155 -59.43 -62.48 -23.29
CA VAL A 155 -60.11 -62.75 -24.57
C VAL A 155 -59.69 -64.12 -25.07
N GLU A 156 -60.67 -64.96 -25.40
CA GLU A 156 -60.45 -66.31 -25.91
C GLU A 156 -59.67 -66.29 -27.24
N GLY A 157 -58.63 -67.13 -27.37
CA GLY A 157 -57.77 -67.22 -28.55
C GLY A 157 -56.55 -66.29 -28.58
N ILE A 158 -56.36 -65.42 -27.58
CA ILE A 158 -55.17 -64.57 -27.45
C ILE A 158 -54.18 -65.20 -26.47
N PRO A 159 -52.93 -65.53 -26.87
CA PRO A 159 -51.95 -66.05 -25.92
C PRO A 159 -51.54 -64.93 -24.95
N SER A 160 -51.49 -65.30 -23.67
CA SER A 160 -51.04 -64.47 -22.53
C SER A 160 -51.58 -63.02 -22.51
N PRO A 161 -52.92 -62.82 -22.47
CA PRO A 161 -53.53 -61.49 -22.48
C PRO A 161 -52.97 -60.57 -21.38
N ALA A 162 -52.78 -61.09 -20.17
CA ALA A 162 -52.23 -60.33 -19.04
C ALA A 162 -50.81 -59.80 -19.27
N PHE A 163 -49.91 -60.58 -19.90
CA PHE A 163 -48.54 -60.14 -20.22
C PHE A 163 -48.53 -59.08 -21.32
N LYS A 164 -49.44 -59.18 -22.29
CA LYS A 164 -49.64 -58.15 -23.32
C LYS A 164 -50.14 -56.84 -22.72
N SER A 165 -51.13 -56.90 -21.83
CA SER A 165 -51.62 -55.74 -21.08
C SER A 165 -50.53 -55.13 -20.19
N ALA A 166 -49.76 -55.97 -19.49
CA ALA A 166 -48.62 -55.51 -18.70
C ALA A 166 -47.53 -54.85 -19.57
N SER A 167 -47.29 -55.33 -20.79
CA SER A 167 -46.33 -54.70 -21.71
C SER A 167 -46.75 -53.29 -22.14
N PHE A 168 -48.05 -53.05 -22.32
CA PHE A 168 -48.58 -51.73 -22.67
C PHE A 168 -48.41 -50.75 -21.51
N PHE A 169 -48.76 -51.17 -20.28
CA PHE A 169 -48.51 -50.37 -19.09
C PHE A 169 -47.02 -50.13 -18.84
N TYR A 170 -46.16 -51.15 -19.02
CA TYR A 170 -44.71 -51.00 -18.91
C TYR A 170 -44.18 -49.95 -19.88
N LYS A 171 -44.50 -50.06 -21.18
CA LYS A 171 -44.04 -49.11 -22.21
C LYS A 171 -44.60 -47.70 -21.99
N THR A 172 -45.83 -47.58 -21.52
CA THR A 172 -46.43 -46.28 -21.15
C THR A 172 -45.76 -45.68 -19.91
N GLY A 173 -45.45 -46.52 -18.91
CA GLY A 173 -44.75 -46.10 -17.70
C GLY A 173 -43.34 -45.56 -18.00
N LEU A 174 -42.61 -46.15 -18.96
CA LEU A 174 -41.33 -45.61 -19.41
C LEU A 174 -41.46 -44.19 -19.95
N ILE A 175 -42.49 -43.92 -20.75
CA ILE A 175 -42.75 -42.57 -21.28
C ILE A 175 -43.07 -41.58 -20.15
N TRP A 176 -43.89 -41.98 -19.17
CA TRP A 176 -44.15 -41.14 -18.00
C TRP A 176 -42.91 -40.87 -17.16
N HIS A 177 -42.03 -41.87 -17.04
CA HIS A 177 -40.74 -41.74 -16.35
C HIS A 177 -39.82 -40.74 -17.06
N ASP A 178 -39.70 -40.84 -18.40
CA ASP A 178 -38.90 -39.92 -19.21
C ASP A 178 -39.43 -38.47 -19.14
N LEU A 179 -40.76 -38.31 -19.03
CA LEU A 179 -41.43 -37.01 -18.81
C LEU A 179 -41.35 -36.47 -17.37
N LYS A 180 -40.63 -37.17 -16.47
CA LYS A 180 -40.53 -36.84 -15.04
C LYS A 180 -41.87 -36.77 -14.29
N LYS A 181 -42.88 -37.53 -14.76
CA LYS A 181 -44.17 -37.73 -14.07
C LYS A 181 -44.13 -39.05 -13.29
N LEU A 182 -43.32 -39.09 -12.23
CA LEU A 182 -42.97 -40.31 -11.52
C LEU A 182 -44.16 -41.03 -10.87
N ASP A 183 -45.17 -40.29 -10.39
CA ASP A 183 -46.38 -40.90 -9.83
C ASP A 183 -47.18 -41.70 -10.88
N LEU A 184 -47.30 -41.16 -12.10
CA LEU A 184 -48.00 -41.83 -13.20
C LEU A 184 -47.20 -43.05 -13.69
N ALA A 185 -45.87 -42.92 -13.72
CA ALA A 185 -44.98 -44.03 -14.05
C ALA A 185 -45.10 -45.16 -13.02
N SER A 186 -45.04 -44.85 -11.71
CA SER A 186 -45.18 -45.84 -10.63
C SER A 186 -46.51 -46.57 -10.72
N ASN A 187 -47.62 -45.84 -10.91
CA ASN A 187 -48.95 -46.44 -11.09
C ASN A 187 -49.01 -47.40 -12.29
N CYS A 188 -48.38 -47.04 -13.42
CA CYS A 188 -48.31 -47.93 -14.58
C CYS A 188 -47.51 -49.20 -14.28
N PHE A 189 -46.36 -49.06 -13.61
CA PHE A 189 -45.53 -50.21 -13.31
C PHE A 189 -46.11 -51.12 -12.21
N GLU A 190 -46.82 -50.56 -11.22
CA GLU A 190 -47.58 -51.32 -10.23
C GLU A 190 -48.68 -52.12 -10.90
N ARG A 191 -49.50 -51.48 -11.76
CA ARG A 191 -50.53 -52.18 -12.54
C ARG A 191 -49.95 -53.30 -13.42
N ALA A 192 -48.83 -53.06 -14.08
CA ALA A 192 -48.13 -54.10 -14.84
C ALA A 192 -47.61 -55.24 -13.94
N THR A 193 -47.18 -54.94 -12.71
CA THR A 193 -46.74 -55.94 -11.74
C THR A 193 -47.93 -56.77 -11.23
N ASP A 194 -49.07 -56.14 -10.96
CA ASP A 194 -50.27 -56.84 -10.50
C ASP A 194 -50.82 -57.78 -11.56
N LEU A 195 -50.80 -57.36 -12.83
CA LEU A 195 -51.23 -58.18 -13.97
C LEU A 195 -50.33 -59.41 -14.20
N THR A 196 -49.03 -59.25 -14.00
CA THR A 196 -48.07 -60.35 -14.14
C THR A 196 -48.08 -61.27 -12.92
N SER A 197 -48.19 -60.73 -11.69
CA SER A 197 -48.17 -61.52 -10.45
C SER A 197 -49.41 -62.38 -10.24
N LYS A 198 -50.61 -61.93 -10.66
CA LYS A 198 -51.85 -62.71 -10.57
C LYS A 198 -51.83 -64.03 -11.36
N ASN A 199 -50.96 -64.13 -12.37
CA ASN A 199 -50.84 -65.31 -13.24
C ASN A 199 -49.57 -66.15 -12.96
N ILE A 200 -48.79 -65.80 -11.94
CA ILE A 200 -47.56 -66.52 -11.56
C ILE A 200 -47.85 -67.29 -10.26
N ILE A 201 -48.32 -68.53 -10.40
CA ILE A 201 -48.52 -69.45 -9.26
C ILE A 201 -47.25 -70.31 -9.04
N ASP A 202 -46.48 -70.59 -10.11
CA ASP A 202 -45.18 -71.28 -10.03
C ASP A 202 -44.20 -70.80 -11.12
N LEU A 203 -42.93 -70.54 -10.77
CA LEU A 203 -41.89 -70.00 -11.67
C LEU A 203 -41.52 -70.97 -12.81
N SER A 204 -41.85 -72.26 -12.63
CA SER A 204 -41.62 -73.36 -13.57
C SER A 204 -42.63 -73.40 -14.74
N GLN A 205 -43.77 -72.72 -14.61
CA GLN A 205 -44.87 -72.72 -15.59
C GLN A 205 -44.96 -71.44 -16.44
N ILE A 206 -44.03 -70.49 -16.27
CA ILE A 206 -43.92 -69.34 -17.16
C ILE A 206 -43.70 -69.87 -18.58
N SER A 207 -44.48 -69.37 -19.55
CA SER A 207 -44.40 -69.82 -20.93
C SER A 207 -42.94 -69.81 -21.44
N HIS A 208 -42.63 -70.69 -22.39
CA HIS A 208 -41.30 -70.69 -23.02
C HIS A 208 -41.00 -69.41 -23.82
N ASP A 209 -41.90 -68.40 -23.83
CA ASP A 209 -41.69 -67.14 -24.50
C ASP A 209 -40.60 -66.29 -23.82
N ALA A 210 -39.57 -65.98 -24.59
CA ALA A 210 -38.45 -65.15 -24.13
C ALA A 210 -38.87 -63.70 -23.85
N GLY A 211 -39.92 -63.20 -24.52
CA GLY A 211 -40.44 -61.84 -24.35
C GLY A 211 -41.10 -61.62 -22.98
N GLU A 212 -41.90 -62.60 -22.52
CA GLU A 212 -42.54 -62.56 -21.19
C GLU A 212 -41.52 -62.58 -20.05
N LYS A 213 -40.52 -63.46 -20.15
CA LYS A 213 -39.42 -63.56 -19.16
C LYS A 213 -38.61 -62.26 -19.09
N ARG A 214 -38.33 -61.64 -20.23
CA ARG A 214 -37.64 -60.35 -20.31
C ARG A 214 -38.47 -59.23 -19.68
N LEU A 215 -39.77 -59.20 -19.94
CA LEU A 215 -40.68 -58.18 -19.39
C LEU A 215 -40.67 -58.16 -17.84
N LEU A 216 -40.61 -59.31 -17.18
CA LEU A 216 -40.56 -59.37 -15.71
C LEU A 216 -39.31 -58.70 -15.12
N VAL A 217 -38.16 -58.90 -15.76
CA VAL A 217 -36.89 -58.27 -15.35
C VAL A 217 -36.91 -56.77 -15.67
N ASP A 218 -37.31 -56.42 -16.89
CA ASP A 218 -37.38 -55.05 -17.36
C ASP A 218 -38.35 -54.20 -16.52
N LEU A 219 -39.46 -54.79 -16.06
CA LEU A 219 -40.42 -54.15 -15.17
C LEU A 219 -39.82 -53.86 -13.79
N ASN A 220 -39.13 -54.82 -13.17
CA ASN A 220 -38.45 -54.58 -11.90
C ASN A 220 -37.35 -53.52 -12.03
N ILE A 221 -36.61 -53.51 -13.14
CA ILE A 221 -35.61 -52.48 -13.44
C ILE A 221 -36.27 -51.10 -13.56
N ALA A 222 -37.35 -50.96 -14.33
CA ALA A 222 -38.05 -49.68 -14.49
C ALA A 222 -38.68 -49.16 -13.19
N ARG A 223 -39.22 -50.07 -12.37
CA ARG A 223 -39.70 -49.75 -11.01
C ARG A 223 -38.57 -49.30 -10.11
N SER A 224 -37.42 -50.00 -10.15
CA SER A 224 -36.26 -49.61 -9.36
C SER A 224 -35.77 -48.21 -9.73
N ARG A 225 -35.75 -47.87 -11.03
CA ARG A 225 -35.36 -46.52 -11.52
C ARG A 225 -36.30 -45.45 -10.97
N THR A 226 -37.60 -45.69 -11.07
CA THR A 226 -38.61 -44.74 -10.58
C THR A 226 -38.52 -44.58 -9.06
N ALA A 227 -38.40 -45.68 -8.31
CA ALA A 227 -38.21 -45.66 -6.86
C ALA A 227 -36.92 -44.89 -6.47
N TRP A 228 -35.84 -45.06 -7.23
CA TRP A 228 -34.60 -44.33 -7.02
C TRP A 228 -34.78 -42.81 -7.22
N GLU A 229 -35.50 -42.39 -8.26
CA GLU A 229 -35.78 -40.98 -8.51
C GLU A 229 -36.74 -40.36 -7.48
N THR A 230 -37.65 -41.16 -6.90
CA THR A 230 -38.50 -40.75 -5.77
C THR A 230 -37.80 -40.85 -4.41
N SER A 231 -36.48 -41.09 -4.39
CA SER A 231 -35.64 -41.21 -3.18
C SER A 231 -35.93 -42.42 -2.28
N ASP A 232 -36.65 -43.44 -2.75
CA ASP A 232 -36.81 -44.72 -2.06
C ASP A 232 -35.71 -45.72 -2.48
N ARG A 233 -34.52 -45.53 -1.90
CA ARG A 233 -33.34 -46.35 -2.20
C ARG A 233 -33.50 -47.81 -1.77
N ILE A 234 -34.21 -48.05 -0.67
CA ILE A 234 -34.40 -49.40 -0.12
C ILE A 234 -35.25 -50.22 -1.08
N LEU A 235 -36.37 -49.66 -1.54
CA LEU A 235 -37.23 -50.32 -2.53
C LEU A 235 -36.48 -50.54 -3.85
N ALA A 236 -35.74 -49.54 -4.33
CA ALA A 236 -34.99 -49.64 -5.58
C ALA A 236 -33.97 -50.80 -5.56
N VAL A 237 -33.15 -50.90 -4.51
CA VAL A 237 -32.16 -51.99 -4.37
C VAL A 237 -32.84 -53.35 -4.15
N THR A 238 -33.94 -53.39 -3.40
CA THR A 238 -34.71 -54.62 -3.17
C THR A 238 -35.29 -55.19 -4.48
N LEU A 239 -35.80 -54.32 -5.36
CA LEU A 239 -36.31 -54.72 -6.68
C LEU A 239 -35.21 -55.28 -7.59
N LEU A 240 -34.00 -54.71 -7.55
CA LEU A 240 -32.85 -55.27 -8.27
C LEU A 240 -32.42 -56.63 -7.73
N ASN A 241 -32.37 -56.78 -6.40
CA ASN A 241 -32.04 -58.06 -5.77
C ASN A 241 -33.07 -59.15 -6.13
N ARG A 242 -34.37 -58.81 -6.15
CA ARG A 242 -35.43 -59.72 -6.59
C ARG A 242 -35.25 -60.16 -8.04
N SER A 243 -34.73 -59.28 -8.90
CA SER A 243 -34.49 -59.55 -10.32
C SER A 243 -33.38 -60.59 -10.55
N LYS A 244 -32.45 -60.79 -9.59
CA LYS A 244 -31.41 -61.83 -9.67
C LYS A 244 -31.98 -63.26 -9.69
N ASN A 245 -33.17 -63.45 -9.12
CA ASN A 245 -33.89 -64.73 -9.15
C ASN A 245 -34.63 -64.95 -10.47
N LEU A 246 -34.72 -63.92 -11.32
CA LEU A 246 -35.44 -63.90 -12.59
C LEU A 246 -34.49 -63.79 -13.79
N LEU A 247 -33.24 -64.27 -13.66
CA LEU A 247 -32.26 -64.17 -14.75
C LEU A 247 -32.53 -65.14 -15.91
N PHE A 248 -33.27 -66.23 -15.64
CA PHE A 248 -33.70 -67.23 -16.64
C PHE A 248 -32.57 -67.82 -17.52
N GLY A 249 -31.32 -67.77 -17.06
CA GLY A 249 -30.16 -68.22 -17.83
C GLY A 249 -29.89 -67.40 -19.10
N SER A 250 -30.42 -66.17 -19.20
CA SER A 250 -30.21 -65.28 -20.33
C SER A 250 -29.03 -64.32 -20.07
N PRO A 251 -28.10 -64.15 -21.02
CA PRO A 251 -27.00 -63.19 -20.91
C PRO A 251 -27.50 -61.73 -21.04
N ASP A 252 -28.58 -61.48 -21.77
CA ASP A 252 -29.16 -60.14 -21.96
C ASP A 252 -29.76 -59.59 -20.67
N THR A 253 -30.45 -60.45 -19.89
CA THR A 253 -31.01 -60.06 -18.59
C THR A 253 -29.91 -59.79 -17.57
N CYS A 254 -28.82 -60.57 -17.60
CA CYS A 254 -27.62 -60.31 -16.80
C CYS A 254 -27.00 -58.95 -17.17
N THR A 255 -26.90 -58.66 -18.47
CA THR A 255 -26.36 -57.39 -19.00
C THR A 255 -27.22 -56.19 -18.59
N ALA A 256 -28.55 -56.29 -18.71
CA ALA A 256 -29.48 -55.22 -18.33
C ALA A 256 -29.42 -54.95 -16.82
N LEU A 257 -29.40 -56.01 -15.99
CA LEU A 257 -29.34 -55.88 -14.54
C LEU A 257 -27.99 -55.33 -14.06
N ALA A 258 -26.87 -55.83 -14.60
CA ALA A 258 -25.53 -55.33 -14.30
C ALA A 258 -25.37 -53.84 -14.65
N ASN A 259 -25.89 -53.42 -15.81
CA ASN A 259 -25.91 -52.01 -16.20
C ASN A 259 -26.68 -51.16 -15.20
N GLN A 260 -27.81 -51.66 -14.68
CA GLN A 260 -28.62 -50.92 -13.72
C GLN A 260 -27.92 -50.75 -12.37
N TYR A 261 -27.30 -51.81 -11.84
CA TYR A 261 -26.46 -51.72 -10.64
C TYR A 261 -25.33 -50.71 -10.82
N LEU A 262 -24.64 -50.74 -11.97
CA LEU A 262 -23.59 -49.77 -12.28
C LEU A 262 -24.11 -48.33 -12.37
N MET A 263 -25.31 -48.11 -12.92
CA MET A 263 -25.92 -46.77 -12.97
C MET A 263 -26.19 -46.22 -11.57
N PHE A 264 -26.79 -47.01 -10.68
CA PHE A 264 -26.99 -46.61 -9.29
C PHE A 264 -25.67 -46.39 -8.56
N ALA A 265 -24.69 -47.27 -8.76
CA ALA A 265 -23.37 -47.12 -8.17
C ALA A 265 -22.69 -45.80 -8.56
N LYS A 266 -22.85 -45.34 -9.81
CA LYS A 266 -22.33 -44.04 -10.26
C LYS A 266 -23.02 -42.85 -9.60
N LEU A 267 -24.35 -42.93 -9.42
CA LEU A 267 -25.10 -41.89 -8.73
C LEU A 267 -24.63 -41.79 -7.28
N VAL A 268 -24.53 -42.92 -6.58
CA VAL A 268 -23.98 -42.99 -5.21
C VAL A 268 -22.54 -42.48 -5.15
N LEU A 269 -21.70 -42.82 -6.14
CA LEU A 269 -20.33 -42.33 -6.22
C LEU A 269 -20.27 -40.81 -6.39
N SER A 270 -21.19 -40.21 -7.16
CA SER A 270 -21.28 -38.76 -7.33
C SER A 270 -21.71 -38.02 -6.05
N GLU A 271 -22.37 -38.72 -5.13
CA GLU A 271 -22.72 -38.24 -3.79
C GLU A 271 -21.57 -38.43 -2.76
N ASN A 272 -20.39 -38.83 -3.22
CA ASN A 272 -19.19 -39.04 -2.41
C ASN A 272 -19.35 -40.17 -1.36
N GLN A 273 -20.06 -41.24 -1.70
CA GLN A 273 -20.23 -42.45 -0.88
C GLN A 273 -19.54 -43.68 -1.51
N PRO A 274 -18.19 -43.73 -1.50
CA PRO A 274 -17.44 -44.75 -2.27
C PRO A 274 -17.69 -46.18 -1.78
N THR A 275 -17.91 -46.39 -0.48
CA THR A 275 -18.13 -47.73 0.09
C THR A 275 -19.46 -48.36 -0.36
N GLU A 276 -20.52 -47.55 -0.47
CA GLU A 276 -21.83 -48.02 -0.92
C GLU A 276 -21.86 -48.20 -2.44
N ALA A 277 -21.18 -47.31 -3.18
CA ALA A 277 -20.96 -47.45 -4.61
C ALA A 277 -20.20 -48.75 -4.94
N LEU A 278 -19.14 -49.09 -4.19
CA LEU A 278 -18.37 -50.32 -4.37
C LEU A 278 -19.22 -51.58 -4.16
N LYS A 279 -20.13 -51.60 -3.18
CA LYS A 279 -21.07 -52.72 -2.98
C LYS A 279 -21.93 -52.94 -4.22
N LEU A 280 -22.51 -51.88 -4.78
CA LEU A 280 -23.32 -51.95 -5.99
C LEU A 280 -22.49 -52.32 -7.25
N MET A 281 -21.22 -51.89 -7.33
CA MET A 281 -20.33 -52.26 -8.43
C MET A 281 -19.90 -53.73 -8.36
N ASN A 282 -19.66 -54.28 -7.16
CA ASN A 282 -19.38 -55.72 -7.00
C ASN A 282 -20.55 -56.56 -7.52
N GLU A 283 -21.78 -56.16 -7.20
CA GLU A 283 -22.99 -56.82 -7.71
C GLU A 283 -23.10 -56.75 -9.23
N ALA A 284 -22.75 -55.61 -9.84
CA ALA A 284 -22.66 -55.49 -11.30
C ALA A 284 -21.57 -56.41 -11.90
N LEU A 285 -20.42 -56.53 -11.23
CA LEU A 285 -19.29 -57.36 -11.67
C LEU A 285 -19.63 -58.85 -11.62
N GLU A 286 -20.20 -59.32 -10.50
CA GLU A 286 -20.67 -60.70 -10.34
C GLU A 286 -21.71 -61.11 -11.39
N LEU A 287 -22.61 -60.18 -11.74
CA LEU A 287 -23.59 -60.39 -12.82
C LEU A 287 -22.93 -60.46 -14.20
N CYS A 288 -21.89 -59.66 -14.46
CA CYS A 288 -21.12 -59.75 -15.70
C CYS A 288 -20.42 -61.12 -15.81
N GLU A 289 -19.75 -61.56 -14.75
CA GLU A 289 -19.11 -62.88 -14.70
C GLU A 289 -20.11 -64.02 -14.89
N LYS A 290 -21.26 -63.95 -14.21
CA LYS A 290 -22.34 -64.94 -14.34
C LYS A 290 -22.86 -65.00 -15.78
N GLY A 291 -23.07 -63.84 -16.42
CA GLY A 291 -23.46 -63.74 -17.82
C GLY A 291 -22.42 -64.38 -18.76
N MET A 292 -21.13 -64.14 -18.53
CA MET A 292 -20.04 -64.74 -19.32
C MET A 292 -19.92 -66.26 -19.12
N ARG A 293 -20.14 -66.77 -17.90
CA ARG A 293 -20.16 -68.22 -17.61
C ARG A 293 -21.33 -68.92 -18.32
N ILE A 294 -22.51 -68.28 -18.35
CA ILE A 294 -23.68 -68.75 -19.10
C ILE A 294 -23.34 -68.84 -20.60
N MET A 295 -22.68 -67.81 -21.16
CA MET A 295 -22.25 -67.79 -22.56
C MET A 295 -21.18 -68.83 -22.91
N SER A 296 -20.30 -69.16 -21.97
CA SER A 296 -19.24 -70.18 -22.16
C SER A 296 -19.82 -71.60 -22.34
N ASN A 297 -21.07 -71.81 -21.93
CA ASN A 297 -21.78 -73.08 -22.00
C ASN A 297 -22.80 -73.18 -23.18
N GLY A 298 -22.93 -72.14 -24.02
CA GLY A 298 -23.94 -72.04 -25.10
C GLY A 298 -23.37 -71.61 -26.47
N ARG A 299 -24.20 -71.63 -27.53
CA ARG A 299 -23.82 -71.16 -28.87
C ARG A 299 -23.58 -69.64 -28.86
N GLN A 300 -22.47 -69.22 -29.44
CA GLN A 300 -21.87 -67.89 -29.33
C GLN A 300 -22.67 -66.79 -30.05
N GLU A 301 -23.13 -65.79 -29.30
CA GLU A 301 -23.42 -64.45 -29.80
C GLU A 301 -22.24 -63.54 -29.41
N ALA A 302 -21.35 -63.28 -30.37
CA ALA A 302 -20.13 -62.52 -30.13
C ALA A 302 -20.40 -61.09 -29.60
N ASP A 303 -21.50 -60.48 -30.02
CA ASP A 303 -21.89 -59.11 -29.66
C ASP A 303 -22.27 -58.97 -28.18
N VAL A 304 -23.02 -59.93 -27.63
CA VAL A 304 -23.43 -59.93 -26.22
C VAL A 304 -22.22 -60.19 -25.30
N LEU A 305 -21.32 -61.09 -25.70
CA LEU A 305 -20.06 -61.31 -24.99
C LEU A 305 -19.17 -60.06 -25.00
N ALA A 306 -19.09 -59.35 -26.13
CA ALA A 306 -18.37 -58.08 -26.23
C ALA A 306 -19.02 -57.00 -25.36
N ALA A 307 -20.35 -56.94 -25.29
CA ALA A 307 -21.09 -56.02 -24.42
C ALA A 307 -20.84 -56.29 -22.93
N LEU A 308 -20.86 -57.57 -22.51
CA LEU A 308 -20.56 -57.98 -21.14
C LEU A 308 -19.12 -57.64 -20.75
N LYS A 309 -18.14 -57.94 -21.61
CA LYS A 309 -16.73 -57.56 -21.38
C LYS A 309 -16.55 -56.04 -21.32
N THR A 310 -17.23 -55.30 -22.19
CA THR A 310 -17.19 -53.83 -22.17
C THR A 310 -17.76 -53.28 -20.87
N LEU A 311 -18.85 -53.88 -20.37
CA LEU A 311 -19.47 -53.51 -19.11
C LEU A 311 -18.60 -53.86 -17.90
N GLU A 312 -17.98 -55.03 -17.89
CA GLU A 312 -17.01 -55.46 -16.88
C GLU A 312 -15.84 -54.47 -16.76
N LEU A 313 -15.17 -54.18 -17.87
CA LEU A 313 -14.07 -53.20 -17.90
C LEU A 313 -14.54 -51.82 -17.42
N LYS A 314 -15.74 -51.39 -17.84
CA LYS A 314 -16.32 -50.13 -17.40
C LYS A 314 -16.57 -50.12 -15.89
N THR A 315 -17.13 -51.19 -15.33
CA THR A 315 -17.37 -51.35 -13.89
C THR A 315 -16.05 -51.29 -13.12
N LEU A 316 -15.03 -52.04 -13.55
CA LEU A 316 -13.70 -52.02 -12.94
C LEU A 316 -13.04 -50.64 -12.95
N ARG A 317 -13.20 -49.84 -14.02
CA ARG A 317 -12.73 -48.44 -14.04
C ARG A 317 -13.43 -47.57 -12.98
N PHE A 318 -14.75 -47.72 -12.82
CA PHE A 318 -15.50 -46.96 -11.81
C PHE A 318 -15.17 -47.45 -10.39
N MET A 319 -14.90 -48.74 -10.20
CA MET A 319 -14.39 -49.28 -8.93
C MET A 319 -13.02 -48.70 -8.58
N ALA A 320 -12.10 -48.63 -9.56
CA ALA A 320 -10.82 -47.95 -9.37
C ALA A 320 -11.00 -46.47 -9.00
N GLY A 321 -11.97 -45.77 -9.60
CA GLY A 321 -12.35 -44.40 -9.22
C GLY A 321 -12.92 -44.31 -7.80
N ALA A 322 -13.73 -45.28 -7.37
CA ALA A 322 -14.31 -45.34 -6.04
C ALA A 322 -13.26 -45.62 -4.95
N HIS A 323 -12.35 -46.57 -5.19
CA HIS A 323 -11.20 -46.80 -4.30
C HIS A 323 -10.30 -45.56 -4.20
N LEU A 324 -10.12 -44.81 -5.30
CA LEU A 324 -9.33 -43.57 -5.28
C LEU A 324 -9.99 -42.50 -4.40
N GLN A 325 -11.32 -42.33 -4.48
CA GLN A 325 -12.06 -41.42 -3.58
C GLN A 325 -12.01 -41.87 -2.11
N GLY A 326 -12.01 -43.18 -1.87
CA GLY A 326 -11.86 -43.78 -0.54
C GLY A 326 -10.43 -43.75 0.02
N GLY A 327 -9.43 -43.26 -0.74
CA GLY A 327 -8.02 -43.26 -0.33
C GLY A 327 -7.34 -44.64 -0.34
N GLU A 328 -7.95 -45.65 -0.94
CA GLU A 328 -7.43 -47.02 -0.99
C GLU A 328 -6.53 -47.22 -2.22
N PHE A 329 -5.37 -46.56 -2.24
CA PHE A 329 -4.52 -46.48 -3.43
C PHE A 329 -4.00 -47.85 -3.95
N GLU A 330 -3.70 -48.80 -3.06
CA GLU A 330 -3.31 -50.17 -3.45
C GLU A 330 -4.43 -50.91 -4.18
N SER A 331 -5.69 -50.71 -3.75
CA SER A 331 -6.87 -51.29 -4.40
C SER A 331 -7.06 -50.70 -5.80
N VAL A 332 -6.78 -49.41 -6.00
CA VAL A 332 -6.79 -48.77 -7.33
C VAL A 332 -5.79 -49.45 -8.26
N LEU A 333 -4.56 -49.67 -7.81
CA LEU A 333 -3.51 -50.31 -8.61
C LEU A 333 -3.82 -51.77 -8.93
N LYS A 334 -4.48 -52.50 -8.03
CA LYS A 334 -4.99 -53.85 -8.32
C LYS A 334 -6.03 -53.83 -9.44
N CYS A 335 -7.01 -52.93 -9.39
CA CYS A 335 -7.99 -52.77 -10.46
C CYS A 335 -7.33 -52.42 -11.80
N ILE A 336 -6.35 -51.50 -11.80
CA ILE A 336 -5.63 -51.09 -13.01
C ILE A 336 -4.81 -52.25 -13.60
N ARG A 337 -4.18 -53.07 -12.74
CA ARG A 337 -3.44 -54.26 -13.18
C ARG A 337 -4.35 -55.22 -13.93
N VAL A 338 -5.51 -55.57 -13.35
CA VAL A 338 -6.52 -56.42 -13.99
C VAL A 338 -7.00 -55.82 -15.31
N LEU A 339 -7.26 -54.50 -15.34
CA LEU A 339 -7.67 -53.78 -16.56
C LEU A 339 -6.60 -53.83 -17.66
N ARG A 340 -5.30 -53.77 -17.32
CA ARG A 340 -4.19 -53.86 -18.28
C ARG A 340 -3.89 -55.29 -18.75
N GLU A 341 -4.09 -56.28 -17.88
CA GLU A 341 -3.75 -57.69 -18.12
C GLU A 341 -4.91 -58.52 -18.72
N GLY A 342 -6.14 -57.98 -18.76
CA GLY A 342 -7.33 -58.65 -19.30
C GLY A 342 -7.14 -59.16 -20.74
N GLY A 343 -7.43 -60.46 -20.96
CA GLY A 343 -7.16 -61.16 -22.21
C GLY A 343 -7.84 -60.53 -23.45
N GLY A 344 -7.06 -60.35 -24.52
CA GLY A 344 -7.52 -59.77 -25.79
C GLY A 344 -7.12 -58.31 -26.03
N GLY A 345 -5.96 -57.87 -25.51
CA GLY A 345 -5.34 -56.60 -25.90
C GLY A 345 -5.40 -55.45 -24.89
N GLY A 346 -5.79 -55.72 -23.63
CA GLY A 346 -5.76 -54.78 -22.51
C GLY A 346 -6.68 -53.56 -22.67
N ASP A 347 -7.23 -53.06 -21.58
CA ASP A 347 -7.97 -51.82 -21.63
C ASP A 347 -7.03 -50.62 -21.90
N LYS A 348 -7.29 -49.87 -22.98
CA LYS A 348 -6.49 -48.70 -23.38
C LYS A 348 -7.15 -47.37 -23.03
N HIS A 349 -8.14 -47.40 -22.13
CA HIS A 349 -8.92 -46.22 -21.80
C HIS A 349 -8.05 -45.08 -21.22
N PRO A 350 -8.23 -43.81 -21.66
CA PRO A 350 -7.46 -42.66 -21.19
C PRO A 350 -7.48 -42.41 -19.68
N SER A 351 -8.46 -42.96 -18.95
CA SER A 351 -8.54 -42.83 -17.49
C SER A 351 -7.52 -43.68 -16.74
N LEU A 352 -6.99 -44.76 -17.32
CA LEU A 352 -6.13 -45.69 -16.57
C LEU A 352 -4.80 -45.05 -16.14
N PRO A 353 -4.06 -44.34 -17.00
CA PRO A 353 -2.84 -43.66 -16.57
C PRO A 353 -3.11 -42.57 -15.52
N VAL A 354 -4.24 -41.84 -15.64
CA VAL A 354 -4.63 -40.80 -14.67
C VAL A 354 -4.91 -41.40 -13.30
N LEU A 355 -5.70 -42.49 -13.24
CA LEU A 355 -6.01 -43.19 -11.99
C LEU A 355 -4.74 -43.83 -11.40
N SER A 356 -3.87 -44.40 -12.24
CA SER A 356 -2.61 -45.01 -11.79
C SER A 356 -1.67 -43.97 -11.20
N MET A 357 -1.50 -42.84 -11.89
CA MET A 357 -0.66 -41.74 -11.43
C MET A 357 -1.16 -41.21 -10.09
N LYS A 358 -2.46 -40.94 -9.95
CA LYS A 358 -3.04 -40.46 -8.68
C LYS A 358 -2.89 -41.46 -7.54
N ALA A 359 -2.99 -42.76 -7.82
CA ALA A 359 -2.74 -43.81 -6.82
C ALA A 359 -1.27 -43.86 -6.39
N TRP A 360 -0.32 -43.76 -7.34
CA TRP A 360 1.11 -43.69 -7.02
C TRP A 360 1.47 -42.46 -6.19
N LEU A 361 0.87 -41.30 -6.51
CA LEU A 361 1.00 -40.09 -5.70
C LEU A 361 0.48 -40.28 -4.29
N GLY A 362 -0.70 -40.88 -4.12
CA GLY A 362 -1.28 -41.17 -2.81
C GLY A 362 -0.44 -42.13 -1.95
N LEU A 363 0.41 -42.95 -2.58
CA LEU A 363 1.39 -43.82 -1.91
C LEU A 363 2.76 -43.15 -1.69
N GLY A 364 2.94 -41.88 -2.07
CA GLY A 364 4.23 -41.18 -2.00
C GLY A 364 5.28 -41.68 -3.00
N ARG A 365 4.89 -42.48 -3.99
CA ARG A 365 5.77 -43.09 -5.00
C ARG A 365 5.87 -42.21 -6.24
N HIS A 366 6.60 -41.09 -6.10
CA HIS A 366 6.67 -40.05 -7.14
C HIS A 366 7.32 -40.54 -8.45
N SER A 367 8.30 -41.45 -8.40
CA SER A 367 8.99 -41.93 -9.61
C SER A 367 8.09 -42.74 -10.54
N GLU A 368 7.16 -43.50 -9.97
CA GLU A 368 6.18 -44.31 -10.68
C GLU A 368 5.04 -43.45 -11.20
N ALA A 369 4.60 -42.45 -10.41
CA ALA A 369 3.68 -41.42 -10.87
C ALA A 369 4.23 -40.65 -12.07
N GLU A 370 5.52 -40.30 -12.05
CA GLU A 370 6.21 -39.65 -13.17
C GLU A 370 6.24 -40.52 -14.43
N LYS A 371 6.51 -41.83 -14.30
CA LYS A 371 6.49 -42.76 -15.44
C LYS A 371 5.12 -42.83 -16.09
N GLU A 372 4.06 -42.94 -15.29
CA GLU A 372 2.68 -42.92 -15.78
C GLU A 372 2.36 -41.58 -16.48
N LEU A 373 2.79 -40.46 -15.90
CA LEU A 373 2.59 -39.12 -16.45
C LEU A 373 3.35 -38.90 -17.77
N LYS A 374 4.59 -39.40 -17.90
CA LYS A 374 5.33 -39.44 -19.16
C LYS A 374 4.64 -40.31 -20.21
N GLY A 375 4.05 -41.43 -19.79
CA GLY A 375 3.26 -42.31 -20.65
C GLY A 375 2.00 -41.63 -21.19
N MET A 376 1.38 -40.73 -20.41
CA MET A 376 0.18 -39.97 -20.84
C MET A 376 0.45 -39.08 -22.05
N VAL A 377 1.66 -38.52 -22.18
CA VAL A 377 2.09 -37.66 -23.31
C VAL A 377 1.95 -38.38 -24.66
N VAL A 378 2.00 -39.72 -24.67
CA VAL A 378 1.89 -40.54 -25.89
C VAL A 378 0.43 -40.84 -26.26
N ASN A 379 -0.52 -40.70 -25.34
CA ASN A 379 -1.92 -41.08 -25.55
C ASN A 379 -2.78 -39.89 -26.01
N LYS A 380 -3.10 -39.85 -27.31
CA LYS A 380 -3.93 -38.79 -27.94
C LYS A 380 -5.38 -38.73 -27.42
N GLY A 381 -5.84 -39.74 -26.68
CA GLY A 381 -7.20 -39.80 -26.15
C GLY A 381 -7.42 -39.03 -24.86
N ILE A 382 -6.39 -38.41 -24.27
CA ILE A 382 -6.49 -37.67 -23.00
C ILE A 382 -6.82 -36.19 -23.31
N PRO A 383 -7.95 -35.65 -22.82
CA PRO A 383 -8.28 -34.24 -22.95
C PRO A 383 -7.27 -33.34 -22.23
N GLU A 384 -6.97 -32.18 -22.83
CA GLU A 384 -6.05 -31.16 -22.31
C GLU A 384 -6.29 -30.84 -20.82
N GLY A 385 -7.54 -30.56 -20.43
CA GLY A 385 -7.88 -30.25 -19.04
C GLY A 385 -7.58 -31.37 -18.04
N ILE A 386 -7.68 -32.63 -18.46
CA ILE A 386 -7.39 -33.80 -17.61
C ILE A 386 -5.89 -33.96 -17.44
N TRP A 387 -5.12 -33.80 -18.51
CA TRP A 387 -3.67 -33.85 -18.45
C TRP A 387 -3.08 -32.67 -17.65
N LEU A 388 -3.61 -31.46 -17.79
CA LEU A 388 -3.19 -30.31 -16.97
C LEU A 388 -3.41 -30.58 -15.48
N SER A 389 -4.60 -31.07 -15.13
CA SER A 389 -4.92 -31.44 -13.75
C SER A 389 -4.03 -32.56 -13.21
N ALA A 390 -3.53 -33.44 -14.10
CA ALA A 390 -2.61 -34.51 -13.75
C ALA A 390 -1.20 -33.96 -13.40
N ILE A 391 -0.69 -33.01 -14.17
CA ILE A 391 0.58 -32.32 -13.83
C ILE A 391 0.43 -31.50 -12.56
N GLU A 392 -0.67 -30.78 -12.40
CA GLU A 392 -0.90 -29.96 -11.19
C GLU A 392 -0.92 -30.81 -9.92
N ALA A 393 -1.53 -32.01 -10.00
CA ALA A 393 -1.54 -32.98 -8.91
C ALA A 393 -0.15 -33.55 -8.64
N TYR A 394 0.60 -33.92 -9.70
CA TYR A 394 1.98 -34.37 -9.55
C TYR A 394 2.86 -33.31 -8.90
N PHE A 395 2.77 -32.05 -9.36
CA PHE A 395 3.54 -30.95 -8.82
C PHE A 395 3.17 -30.61 -7.37
N GLN A 396 1.88 -30.72 -7.01
CA GLN A 396 1.43 -30.51 -5.63
C GLN A 396 2.11 -31.46 -4.64
N GLU A 397 2.26 -32.71 -5.04
CA GLU A 397 2.84 -33.76 -4.18
C GLU A 397 4.37 -33.83 -4.28
N ALA A 398 4.95 -33.61 -5.46
CA ALA A 398 6.40 -33.66 -5.68
C ALA A 398 7.15 -32.36 -5.31
N GLY A 399 6.43 -31.26 -5.11
CA GLY A 399 6.99 -29.96 -4.72
C GLY A 399 8.02 -29.42 -5.72
N VAL A 400 9.11 -28.83 -5.22
CA VAL A 400 10.15 -28.16 -6.03
C VAL A 400 10.82 -29.13 -7.01
N ALA A 401 11.07 -30.37 -6.61
CA ALA A 401 11.66 -31.39 -7.49
C ALA A 401 10.75 -31.73 -8.69
N GLY A 402 9.43 -31.55 -8.53
CA GLY A 402 8.45 -31.73 -9.60
C GLY A 402 8.43 -30.61 -10.64
N ALA A 403 9.04 -29.43 -10.38
CA ALA A 403 8.98 -28.27 -11.28
C ALA A 403 9.69 -28.55 -12.62
N GLU A 404 10.90 -29.10 -12.58
CA GLU A 404 11.67 -29.40 -13.79
C GLU A 404 10.98 -30.50 -14.62
N THR A 405 10.42 -31.48 -13.92
CA THR A 405 9.63 -32.55 -14.52
C THR A 405 8.38 -31.99 -15.21
N ALA A 406 7.65 -31.08 -14.55
CA ALA A 406 6.47 -30.43 -15.10
C ALA A 406 6.79 -29.60 -16.36
N LYS A 407 7.89 -28.82 -16.33
CA LYS A 407 8.41 -28.09 -17.49
C LYS A 407 8.72 -29.04 -18.64
N GLY A 408 9.54 -30.07 -18.41
CA GLY A 408 9.93 -31.03 -19.44
C GLY A 408 8.73 -31.77 -20.05
N LEU A 409 7.76 -32.16 -19.24
CA LEU A 409 6.51 -32.78 -19.69
C LEU A 409 5.65 -31.85 -20.53
N PHE A 410 5.54 -30.58 -20.15
CA PHE A 410 4.77 -29.60 -20.92
C PHE A 410 5.42 -29.28 -22.26
N LEU A 411 6.72 -29.07 -22.28
CA LEU A 411 7.46 -28.87 -23.53
C LEU A 411 7.35 -30.09 -24.46
N GLY A 412 7.43 -31.30 -23.91
CA GLY A 412 7.21 -32.54 -24.69
C GLY A 412 5.79 -32.71 -25.22
N LEU A 413 4.78 -32.11 -24.58
CA LEU A 413 3.42 -32.07 -25.08
C LEU A 413 3.23 -31.07 -26.22
N LEU A 414 3.85 -29.89 -26.13
CA LEU A 414 3.81 -28.88 -27.19
C LEU A 414 4.29 -29.42 -28.54
N GLU A 415 5.24 -30.36 -28.52
CA GLU A 415 5.75 -31.00 -29.74
C GLU A 415 4.75 -31.97 -30.39
N ARG A 416 3.74 -32.45 -29.67
CA ARG A 416 2.92 -33.62 -30.07
C ARG A 416 1.42 -33.37 -30.11
N CYS A 417 0.93 -32.40 -29.35
CA CYS A 417 -0.48 -32.07 -29.20
C CYS A 417 -0.70 -30.57 -29.31
N HIS A 418 -1.88 -30.15 -29.79
CA HIS A 418 -2.31 -28.76 -29.66
C HIS A 418 -2.57 -28.46 -28.19
N VAL A 419 -1.87 -27.45 -27.66
CA VAL A 419 -2.00 -26.95 -26.30
C VAL A 419 -2.39 -25.49 -26.38
N SER A 420 -3.38 -25.06 -25.61
CA SER A 420 -3.84 -23.68 -25.62
C SER A 420 -2.88 -22.73 -24.89
N ALA A 421 -2.92 -21.44 -25.21
CA ALA A 421 -2.26 -20.41 -24.41
C ALA A 421 -2.73 -20.42 -22.93
N GLY A 422 -4.00 -20.75 -22.69
CA GLY A 422 -4.56 -20.89 -21.34
C GLY A 422 -3.91 -22.00 -20.53
N ALA A 423 -3.52 -23.10 -21.15
CA ALA A 423 -2.77 -24.18 -20.50
C ALA A 423 -1.37 -23.74 -20.07
N ALA A 424 -0.67 -22.97 -20.90
CA ALA A 424 0.63 -22.39 -20.55
C ALA A 424 0.52 -21.47 -19.32
N VAL A 425 -0.49 -20.58 -19.30
CA VAL A 425 -0.77 -19.71 -18.14
C VAL A 425 -1.03 -20.52 -16.88
N ARG A 426 -1.86 -21.57 -16.98
CA ARG A 426 -2.24 -22.41 -15.84
C ARG A 426 -1.04 -23.14 -15.23
N ILE A 427 -0.14 -23.68 -16.06
CA ILE A 427 1.08 -24.34 -15.58
C ILE A 427 2.05 -23.32 -14.98
N ALA A 428 2.30 -22.19 -15.65
CA ALA A 428 3.17 -21.15 -15.12
C ALA A 428 2.67 -20.64 -13.75
N HIS A 429 1.37 -20.37 -13.64
CA HIS A 429 0.74 -20.00 -12.36
C HIS A 429 0.92 -21.10 -11.30
N ARG A 430 0.72 -22.37 -11.66
CA ARG A 430 0.86 -23.47 -10.69
C ARG A 430 2.29 -23.61 -10.19
N VAL A 431 3.28 -23.55 -11.08
CA VAL A 431 4.71 -23.63 -10.73
C VAL A 431 5.10 -22.49 -9.78
N LEU A 432 4.54 -21.30 -9.99
CA LEU A 432 4.85 -20.09 -9.21
C LEU A 432 4.08 -20.01 -7.87
N VAL A 433 2.84 -20.51 -7.77
CA VAL A 433 1.95 -20.28 -6.61
C VAL A 433 1.91 -21.43 -5.60
N ALA A 434 2.32 -22.65 -5.94
CA ALA A 434 2.31 -23.72 -4.95
C ALA A 434 3.30 -23.42 -3.81
N GLY A 435 2.89 -23.39 -2.53
CA GLY A 435 3.77 -23.35 -1.36
C GLY A 435 4.47 -22.01 -1.08
N SER A 436 4.04 -21.33 -0.02
CA SER A 436 4.57 -20.05 0.47
C SER A 436 5.97 -20.15 1.06
N GLY A 437 6.91 -19.34 0.56
CA GLY A 437 8.10 -18.85 1.25
C GLY A 437 9.26 -19.83 1.50
N GLY A 438 10.36 -19.68 0.76
CA GLY A 438 11.64 -20.37 1.00
C GLY A 438 12.55 -20.43 -0.25
N GLU A 439 13.74 -21.04 -0.13
CA GLU A 439 14.69 -21.28 -1.25
C GLU A 439 14.04 -22.00 -2.45
N GLY A 440 13.04 -22.85 -2.17
CA GLY A 440 12.23 -23.50 -3.19
C GLY A 440 11.46 -22.54 -4.11
N SER A 441 11.14 -21.33 -3.64
CA SER A 441 10.48 -20.30 -4.44
C SER A 441 11.36 -19.78 -5.57
N GLN A 442 12.65 -19.57 -5.29
CA GLN A 442 13.59 -19.07 -6.29
C GLN A 442 13.86 -20.11 -7.38
N ALA A 443 14.06 -21.39 -7.00
CA ALA A 443 14.24 -22.47 -7.97
C ALA A 443 13.02 -22.61 -8.90
N ARG A 444 11.81 -22.54 -8.36
CA ARG A 444 10.57 -22.59 -9.16
C ARG A 444 10.40 -21.38 -10.07
N ALA A 445 10.73 -20.18 -9.58
CA ALA A 445 10.67 -18.96 -10.37
C ALA A 445 11.63 -19.02 -11.56
N LYS A 446 12.84 -19.56 -11.37
CA LYS A 446 13.80 -19.79 -12.47
C LYS A 446 13.26 -20.77 -13.51
N ILE A 447 12.68 -21.89 -13.07
CA ILE A 447 12.09 -22.89 -13.98
C ILE A 447 10.89 -22.29 -14.74
N ALA A 448 10.05 -21.51 -14.07
CA ALA A 448 8.96 -20.80 -14.70
C ALA A 448 9.45 -19.79 -15.74
N VAL A 449 10.51 -19.01 -15.43
CA VAL A 449 11.16 -18.09 -16.37
C VAL A 449 11.66 -18.80 -17.62
N GLU A 450 12.35 -19.94 -17.46
CA GLU A 450 12.84 -20.74 -18.57
C GLU A 450 11.68 -21.28 -19.42
N LEU A 451 10.59 -21.72 -18.77
CA LEU A 451 9.39 -22.19 -19.45
C LEU A 451 8.70 -21.08 -20.26
N VAL A 452 8.45 -19.92 -19.66
CA VAL A 452 7.75 -18.80 -20.33
C VAL A 452 8.61 -18.15 -21.41
N SER A 453 9.93 -18.29 -21.34
CA SER A 453 10.85 -17.76 -22.35
C SER A 453 11.07 -18.68 -23.55
N ASP A 454 10.55 -19.91 -23.52
CA ASP A 454 10.73 -20.87 -24.62
C ASP A 454 9.95 -20.40 -25.87
N ASP A 455 10.62 -20.35 -27.03
CA ASP A 455 10.05 -19.85 -28.28
C ASP A 455 8.74 -20.57 -28.67
N ARG A 456 8.62 -21.87 -28.34
CA ARG A 456 7.41 -22.65 -28.60
C ARG A 456 6.25 -22.17 -27.74
N VAL A 457 6.51 -21.84 -26.48
CA VAL A 457 5.50 -21.30 -25.56
C VAL A 457 5.08 -19.92 -26.03
N MET A 458 6.04 -19.06 -26.39
CA MET A 458 5.78 -17.72 -26.92
C MET A 458 4.90 -17.74 -28.19
N SER A 459 5.10 -18.73 -29.06
CA SER A 459 4.31 -18.89 -30.29
C SER A 459 2.81 -19.09 -30.04
N LEU A 460 2.42 -19.70 -28.90
CA LEU A 460 1.01 -19.89 -28.53
C LEU A 460 0.28 -18.56 -28.29
N PHE A 461 1.01 -17.50 -27.98
CA PHE A 461 0.48 -16.18 -27.66
C PHE A 461 0.57 -15.19 -28.83
N ALA A 462 1.01 -15.65 -30.01
CA ALA A 462 1.18 -14.80 -31.19
C ALA A 462 -0.16 -14.38 -31.81
N GLU A 463 -1.19 -15.22 -31.68
CA GLU A 463 -2.52 -14.98 -32.26
C GLU A 463 -3.31 -13.92 -31.47
N GLU A 464 -4.15 -13.15 -32.17
CA GLU A 464 -4.98 -12.11 -31.53
C GLU A 464 -6.00 -12.69 -30.54
N GLU A 465 -6.49 -13.91 -30.80
CA GLU A 465 -7.45 -14.61 -29.93
C GLU A 465 -6.89 -14.87 -28.52
N ALA A 466 -5.56 -14.95 -28.37
CA ALA A 466 -4.86 -15.15 -27.10
C ALA A 466 -4.60 -13.86 -26.30
N ALA A 467 -5.27 -12.74 -26.61
CA ALA A 467 -5.07 -11.47 -25.91
C ALA A 467 -5.37 -11.56 -24.40
N LYS A 468 -6.41 -12.31 -24.00
CA LYS A 468 -6.75 -12.50 -22.58
C LYS A 468 -5.67 -13.31 -21.85
N GLU A 469 -5.18 -14.35 -22.50
CA GLU A 469 -4.17 -15.26 -21.98
C GLU A 469 -2.81 -14.56 -21.87
N ARG A 470 -2.45 -13.67 -22.81
CA ARG A 470 -1.27 -12.80 -22.71
C ARG A 470 -1.30 -11.92 -21.46
N MET A 471 -2.42 -11.25 -21.23
CA MET A 471 -2.59 -10.41 -20.03
C MET A 471 -2.57 -11.23 -18.75
N ALA A 472 -3.15 -12.44 -18.77
CA ALA A 472 -3.09 -13.36 -17.64
C ALA A 472 -1.64 -13.81 -17.37
N MET A 473 -0.87 -14.18 -18.40
CA MET A 473 0.54 -14.54 -18.26
C MET A 473 1.37 -13.37 -17.70
N HIS A 474 1.18 -12.18 -18.26
CA HIS A 474 1.81 -10.95 -17.75
C HIS A 474 1.49 -10.75 -16.26
N ALA A 475 0.22 -10.85 -15.85
CA ALA A 475 -0.19 -10.65 -14.46
C ALA A 475 0.42 -11.69 -13.51
N VAL A 476 0.49 -12.96 -13.92
CA VAL A 476 1.11 -14.04 -13.15
C VAL A 476 2.59 -13.75 -12.89
N LEU A 477 3.34 -13.43 -13.95
CA LEU A 477 4.77 -13.11 -13.85
C LEU A 477 5.02 -11.81 -13.07
N TRP A 478 4.20 -10.78 -13.30
CA TRP A 478 4.26 -9.50 -12.60
C TRP A 478 4.06 -9.65 -11.09
N ASN A 479 3.03 -10.39 -10.69
CA ASN A 479 2.73 -10.60 -9.27
C ASN A 479 3.84 -11.39 -8.57
N CYS A 480 4.42 -12.39 -9.23
CA CYS A 480 5.58 -13.11 -8.72
C CYS A 480 6.81 -12.19 -8.63
N GLY A 481 7.09 -11.40 -9.67
CA GLY A 481 8.17 -10.41 -9.66
C GLY A 481 8.02 -9.40 -8.52
N ALA A 482 6.78 -8.95 -8.25
CA ALA A 482 6.47 -8.04 -7.15
C ALA A 482 6.65 -8.68 -5.76
N GLU A 483 6.46 -10.00 -5.63
CA GLU A 483 6.77 -10.73 -4.40
C GLU A 483 8.29 -10.83 -4.15
N HIS A 484 9.07 -11.18 -5.18
CA HIS A 484 10.53 -11.19 -5.09
C HIS A 484 11.09 -9.78 -4.82
N PHE A 485 10.55 -8.75 -5.47
CA PHE A 485 10.91 -7.35 -5.21
C PHE A 485 10.65 -6.95 -3.75
N ARG A 486 9.49 -7.31 -3.19
CA ARG A 486 9.17 -7.05 -1.77
C ARG A 486 10.09 -7.82 -0.82
N SER A 487 10.54 -9.00 -1.23
CA SER A 487 11.51 -9.83 -0.50
C SER A 487 12.96 -9.37 -0.70
N ARG A 488 13.21 -8.28 -1.44
CA ARG A 488 14.53 -7.72 -1.78
C ARG A 488 15.40 -8.61 -2.68
N ASP A 489 14.82 -9.62 -3.31
CA ASP A 489 15.46 -10.39 -4.37
C ASP A 489 15.28 -9.65 -5.70
N TYR A 490 16.08 -8.60 -5.89
CA TYR A 490 15.99 -7.74 -7.06
C TYR A 490 16.47 -8.41 -8.34
N VAL A 491 17.30 -9.46 -8.27
CA VAL A 491 17.78 -10.20 -9.44
C VAL A 491 16.63 -11.01 -10.05
N MET A 492 15.98 -11.86 -9.26
CA MET A 492 14.85 -12.66 -9.74
C MET A 492 13.65 -11.76 -10.07
N GLY A 493 13.42 -10.71 -9.28
CA GLY A 493 12.38 -9.71 -9.55
C GLY A 493 12.56 -9.06 -10.92
N ALA A 494 13.77 -8.58 -11.24
CA ALA A 494 14.06 -7.98 -12.55
C ALA A 494 13.83 -8.97 -13.70
N GLU A 495 14.31 -10.20 -13.56
CA GLU A 495 14.14 -11.24 -14.59
C GLU A 495 12.66 -11.54 -14.85
N LEU A 496 11.86 -11.71 -13.80
CA LEU A 496 10.41 -11.93 -13.92
C LEU A 496 9.69 -10.74 -14.57
N PHE A 497 10.06 -9.51 -14.22
CA PHE A 497 9.50 -8.32 -14.86
C PHE A 497 9.89 -8.22 -16.34
N GLU A 498 11.14 -8.50 -16.71
CA GLU A 498 11.60 -8.56 -18.11
C GLU A 498 10.81 -9.61 -18.89
N LYS A 499 10.64 -10.82 -18.34
CA LYS A 499 9.84 -11.87 -19.00
C LYS A 499 8.36 -11.52 -19.09
N SER A 500 7.80 -10.85 -18.09
CA SER A 500 6.41 -10.39 -18.12
C SER A 500 6.14 -9.42 -19.30
N MET A 501 7.16 -8.68 -19.75
CA MET A 501 7.04 -7.74 -20.86
C MET A 501 6.97 -8.43 -22.23
N LEU A 502 7.42 -9.68 -22.35
CA LEU A 502 7.32 -10.45 -23.60
C LEU A 502 5.86 -10.65 -24.02
N TYR A 503 4.94 -10.67 -23.05
CA TYR A 503 3.51 -10.85 -23.26
C TYR A 503 2.73 -9.54 -23.38
N VAL A 504 3.41 -8.38 -23.32
CA VAL A 504 2.79 -7.06 -23.46
C VAL A 504 3.02 -6.52 -24.88
N PRO A 505 1.98 -6.40 -25.71
CA PRO A 505 2.11 -5.93 -27.10
C PRO A 505 2.73 -4.54 -27.23
N HIS A 506 3.35 -4.26 -28.38
CA HIS A 506 3.98 -2.98 -28.72
C HIS A 506 2.99 -2.00 -29.39
N ASN A 507 1.75 -1.93 -28.92
CA ASN A 507 0.72 -1.02 -29.42
C ASN A 507 0.56 0.22 -28.51
N GLU A 508 -0.11 1.26 -29.02
CA GLU A 508 -0.32 2.50 -28.26
C GLU A 508 -1.13 2.29 -26.97
N GLU A 509 -2.10 1.37 -26.98
CA GLU A 509 -2.92 1.06 -25.79
C GLU A 509 -2.08 0.54 -24.60
N ASN A 510 -1.05 -0.26 -24.87
CA ASN A 510 -0.19 -0.83 -23.83
C ASN A 510 1.04 0.03 -23.50
N ARG A 511 1.18 1.20 -24.12
CA ARG A 511 2.32 2.11 -23.91
C ARG A 511 2.53 2.48 -22.44
N VAL A 512 1.44 2.76 -21.72
CA VAL A 512 1.46 3.07 -20.28
C VAL A 512 1.89 1.86 -19.44
N LEU A 513 1.41 0.66 -19.79
CA LEU A 513 1.75 -0.59 -19.09
C LEU A 513 3.24 -0.93 -19.30
N ARG A 514 3.77 -0.78 -20.51
CA ARG A 514 5.20 -0.97 -20.79
C ARG A 514 6.06 0.05 -20.04
N ALA A 515 5.65 1.32 -19.99
CA ALA A 515 6.34 2.33 -19.19
C ALA A 515 6.30 2.03 -17.67
N LYS A 516 5.23 1.39 -17.15
CA LYS A 516 5.20 0.86 -15.78
C LYS A 516 6.25 -0.23 -15.58
N CYS A 517 6.37 -1.17 -16.52
CA CYS A 517 7.35 -2.24 -16.43
C CYS A 517 8.79 -1.71 -16.39
N PHE A 518 9.14 -0.80 -17.30
CA PHE A 518 10.47 -0.19 -17.31
C PHE A 518 10.79 0.59 -16.02
N ARG A 519 9.82 1.27 -15.41
CA ARG A 519 10.03 1.94 -14.11
C ARG A 519 10.30 0.95 -12.98
N VAL A 520 9.64 -0.20 -12.98
CA VAL A 520 9.88 -1.24 -11.96
C VAL A 520 11.22 -1.94 -12.19
N LEU A 521 11.61 -2.18 -13.45
CA LEU A 521 12.97 -2.64 -13.77
C LEU A 521 14.03 -1.65 -13.29
N CYS A 522 13.84 -0.36 -13.57
CA CYS A 522 14.69 0.70 -13.03
C CYS A 522 14.80 0.62 -11.49
N LEU A 523 13.70 0.40 -10.77
CA LEU A 523 13.73 0.22 -9.31
C LEU A 523 14.53 -1.02 -8.88
N CYS A 524 14.42 -2.14 -9.60
CA CYS A 524 15.21 -3.35 -9.32
C CYS A 524 16.71 -3.06 -9.50
N TYR A 525 17.10 -2.44 -10.61
CA TYR A 525 18.50 -2.11 -10.90
C TYR A 525 19.07 -1.03 -9.97
N ILE A 526 18.26 -0.07 -9.50
CA ILE A 526 18.60 0.82 -8.38
C ILE A 526 18.91 0.00 -7.11
N GLY A 527 18.06 -0.98 -6.78
CA GLY A 527 18.27 -1.89 -5.65
C GLY A 527 19.55 -2.74 -5.76
N LEU A 528 19.92 -3.12 -6.99
CA LEU A 528 21.17 -3.83 -7.31
C LEU A 528 22.40 -2.90 -7.42
N SER A 529 22.25 -1.59 -7.25
CA SER A 529 23.29 -0.59 -7.46
C SER A 529 23.88 -0.56 -8.89
N GLN A 530 23.16 -1.09 -9.88
CA GLN A 530 23.54 -1.03 -11.31
C GLN A 530 22.91 0.20 -11.97
N LEU A 531 23.47 1.37 -11.65
CA LEU A 531 22.87 2.68 -11.96
C LEU A 531 22.82 2.99 -13.46
N ASP A 532 23.74 2.46 -14.27
CA ASP A 532 23.74 2.66 -15.72
C ASP A 532 22.57 1.95 -16.40
N ARG A 533 22.33 0.68 -16.04
CA ARG A 533 21.16 -0.07 -16.51
C ARG A 533 19.85 0.56 -16.04
N ALA A 534 19.79 1.01 -14.77
CA ALA A 534 18.62 1.73 -14.28
C ALA A 534 18.34 2.99 -15.12
N GLN A 535 19.39 3.71 -15.53
CA GLN A 535 19.30 4.91 -16.36
C GLN A 535 18.76 4.61 -17.77
N GLU A 536 19.16 3.49 -18.38
CA GLU A 536 18.62 3.04 -19.68
C GLU A 536 17.12 2.80 -19.58
N TYR A 537 16.68 2.00 -18.61
CA TYR A 537 15.27 1.67 -18.43
C TYR A 537 14.40 2.90 -18.14
N ILE A 538 14.87 3.85 -17.33
CA ILE A 538 14.08 5.05 -17.06
C ILE A 538 14.01 5.99 -18.27
N ASN A 539 15.04 6.02 -19.12
CA ASN A 539 15.00 6.78 -20.37
C ASN A 539 13.99 6.17 -21.35
N GLU A 540 13.93 4.83 -21.46
CA GLU A 540 12.90 4.14 -22.25
C GLU A 540 11.48 4.36 -21.69
N ALA A 541 11.31 4.30 -20.37
CA ALA A 541 10.04 4.63 -19.73
C ALA A 541 9.58 6.06 -20.06
N LYS A 542 10.51 7.03 -20.06
CA LYS A 542 10.22 8.43 -20.37
C LYS A 542 9.83 8.63 -21.84
N LYS A 543 10.44 7.91 -22.79
CA LYS A 543 10.05 7.96 -24.22
C LYS A 543 8.61 7.48 -24.42
N LEU A 544 8.22 6.43 -23.69
CA LEU A 544 6.87 5.89 -23.76
C LEU A 544 5.86 6.77 -23.02
N HIS A 545 6.09 7.13 -21.76
CA HIS A 545 5.11 7.89 -20.99
C HIS A 545 5.82 8.85 -20.03
N PRO A 546 6.13 10.09 -20.47
CA PRO A 546 6.75 11.10 -19.62
C PRO A 546 5.82 11.46 -18.46
N ASN A 547 6.30 11.30 -17.23
CA ASN A 547 5.56 11.63 -16.03
C ASN A 547 6.51 11.96 -14.86
N VAL A 548 5.97 12.52 -13.77
CA VAL A 548 6.78 12.91 -12.60
C VAL A 548 7.53 11.73 -11.98
N ALA A 549 6.94 10.53 -12.01
CA ALA A 549 7.58 9.32 -11.51
C ALA A 549 8.86 8.98 -12.29
N CYS A 550 8.90 9.22 -13.60
CA CYS A 550 10.13 9.06 -14.39
C CYS A 550 11.21 10.06 -13.96
N GLY A 551 10.81 11.33 -13.74
CA GLY A 551 11.70 12.36 -13.23
C GLY A 551 12.26 12.01 -11.85
N PHE A 552 11.42 11.52 -10.94
CA PHE A 552 11.82 11.17 -9.58
C PHE A 552 12.78 9.97 -9.52
N LEU A 553 12.55 8.94 -10.33
CA LEU A 553 13.48 7.81 -10.42
C LEU A 553 14.82 8.23 -11.05
N LYS A 554 14.80 9.10 -12.06
CA LYS A 554 16.02 9.68 -12.65
C LYS A 554 16.79 10.54 -11.63
N PHE A 555 16.09 11.34 -10.84
CA PHE A 555 16.65 12.07 -9.70
C PHE A 555 17.35 11.12 -8.71
N LYS A 556 16.68 10.02 -8.35
CA LYS A 556 17.23 9.02 -7.42
C LYS A 556 18.51 8.36 -7.95
N ILE A 557 18.57 8.09 -9.26
CA ILE A 557 19.79 7.58 -9.90
C ILE A 557 20.93 8.60 -9.78
N TYR A 558 20.70 9.87 -10.14
CA TYR A 558 21.75 10.90 -10.04
C TYR A 558 22.22 11.13 -8.60
N LEU A 559 21.30 11.07 -7.65
CA LEU A 559 21.61 11.15 -6.23
C LEU A 559 22.56 10.03 -5.80
N GLN A 560 22.30 8.78 -6.22
CA GLN A 560 23.17 7.64 -5.93
C GLN A 560 24.50 7.66 -6.71
N LYS A 561 24.54 8.33 -7.87
CA LYS A 561 25.78 8.59 -8.63
C LYS A 561 26.63 9.73 -8.05
N ASN A 562 26.17 10.42 -7.00
CA ASN A 562 26.78 11.65 -6.46
C ASN A 562 26.86 12.82 -7.46
N ASP A 563 25.97 12.86 -8.46
CA ASP A 563 25.89 13.98 -9.41
C ASP A 563 24.84 15.00 -8.94
N ALA A 564 25.30 15.96 -8.11
CA ALA A 564 24.43 16.97 -7.52
C ALA A 564 23.81 17.91 -8.56
N ASN A 565 24.55 18.27 -9.63
CA ASN A 565 24.07 19.20 -10.64
C ASN A 565 22.95 18.57 -11.46
N ALA A 566 23.15 17.35 -11.96
CA ALA A 566 22.11 16.64 -12.71
C ALA A 566 20.88 16.33 -11.85
N ALA A 567 21.06 16.06 -10.55
CA ALA A 567 19.95 15.89 -9.61
C ALA A 567 19.12 17.18 -9.45
N VAL A 568 19.78 18.35 -9.31
CA VAL A 568 19.11 19.66 -9.23
C VAL A 568 18.37 20.02 -10.52
N ASP A 569 18.99 19.80 -11.68
CA ASP A 569 18.33 20.02 -12.97
C ASP A 569 17.11 19.12 -13.11
N THR A 570 17.22 17.86 -12.69
CA THR A 570 16.09 16.93 -12.70
C THR A 570 14.95 17.42 -11.80
N ILE A 571 15.23 17.97 -10.63
CA ILE A 571 14.22 18.60 -9.76
C ILE A 571 13.46 19.69 -10.50
N GLN A 572 14.15 20.57 -11.23
CA GLN A 572 13.49 21.61 -12.02
C GLN A 572 12.60 20.99 -13.10
N THR A 573 13.10 19.99 -13.84
CA THR A 573 12.28 19.31 -14.86
C THR A 573 11.06 18.61 -14.28
N MET A 574 11.13 18.05 -13.07
CA MET A 574 9.97 17.44 -12.41
C MET A 574 8.84 18.44 -12.19
N THR A 575 9.14 19.69 -11.82
CA THR A 575 8.13 20.73 -11.62
C THR A 575 7.36 21.13 -12.88
N THR A 576 7.89 20.77 -14.06
CA THR A 576 7.24 21.02 -15.36
C THR A 576 6.31 19.88 -15.82
N CYS A 577 6.29 18.75 -15.09
CA CYS A 577 5.42 17.62 -15.42
C CYS A 577 3.95 17.93 -15.10
N ILE A 578 3.01 17.48 -15.94
CA ILE A 578 1.57 17.75 -15.80
C ILE A 578 1.01 17.09 -14.51
N ASP A 579 1.54 15.94 -14.12
CA ASP A 579 1.15 15.17 -12.94
C ASP A 579 1.98 15.50 -11.69
N PHE A 580 2.73 16.60 -11.71
CA PHE A 580 3.58 17.00 -10.59
C PHE A 580 2.75 17.39 -9.36
N THR A 581 3.13 16.84 -8.20
CA THR A 581 2.65 17.28 -6.89
C THR A 581 3.82 17.76 -6.02
N PRO A 582 3.60 18.77 -5.14
CA PRO A 582 4.66 19.27 -4.26
C PRO A 582 5.28 18.19 -3.34
N ASP A 583 4.57 17.08 -3.09
CA ASP A 583 5.08 15.92 -2.33
C ASP A 583 6.41 15.38 -2.88
N PHE A 584 6.58 15.40 -4.21
CA PHE A 584 7.81 14.93 -4.83
C PHE A 584 9.03 15.79 -4.47
N LEU A 585 8.87 17.09 -4.23
CA LEU A 585 9.97 17.95 -3.76
C LEU A 585 10.32 17.66 -2.30
N LEU A 586 9.32 17.39 -1.46
CA LEU A 586 9.54 16.99 -0.08
C LEU A 586 10.25 15.64 0.00
N LEU A 587 9.81 14.66 -0.79
CA LEU A 587 10.48 13.36 -0.90
C LEU A 587 11.92 13.50 -1.43
N SER A 588 12.13 14.36 -2.43
CA SER A 588 13.48 14.64 -2.96
C SER A 588 14.39 15.25 -1.90
N ALA A 589 13.88 16.18 -1.09
CA ALA A 589 14.61 16.74 0.04
C ALA A 589 14.98 15.68 1.08
N HIS A 590 14.03 14.81 1.46
CA HIS A 590 14.30 13.74 2.43
C HIS A 590 15.34 12.73 1.92
N GLU A 591 15.24 12.28 0.67
CA GLU A 591 16.20 11.35 0.06
C GLU A 591 17.59 12.02 -0.05
N ALA A 592 17.66 13.30 -0.40
CA ALA A 592 18.92 14.05 -0.48
C ALA A 592 19.58 14.22 0.90
N ILE A 593 18.80 14.50 1.96
CA ILE A 593 19.32 14.56 3.33
C ILE A 593 19.83 13.19 3.77
N ALA A 594 19.07 12.12 3.52
CA ALA A 594 19.47 10.75 3.85
C ALA A 594 20.76 10.31 3.13
N SER A 595 20.98 10.82 1.91
CA SER A 595 22.16 10.57 1.09
C SER A 595 23.31 11.56 1.34
N GLN A 596 23.19 12.46 2.33
CA GLN A 596 24.15 13.53 2.63
C GLN A 596 24.44 14.51 1.46
N ALA A 597 23.56 14.58 0.46
CA ALA A 597 23.67 15.50 -0.67
C ALA A 597 23.03 16.86 -0.34
N LEU A 598 23.67 17.62 0.57
CA LEU A 598 23.10 18.86 1.12
C LEU A 598 22.73 19.91 0.05
N PRO A 599 23.52 20.17 -1.02
CA PRO A 599 23.14 21.13 -2.07
C PRO A 599 21.82 20.77 -2.76
N VAL A 600 21.58 19.48 -2.98
CA VAL A 600 20.37 18.94 -3.61
C VAL A 600 19.16 19.08 -2.67
N ALA A 601 19.35 18.86 -1.37
CA ALA A 601 18.32 19.09 -0.36
C ALA A 601 17.92 20.57 -0.28
N ILE A 602 18.89 21.49 -0.29
CA ILE A 602 18.65 22.94 -0.28
C ILE A 602 17.87 23.36 -1.52
N ALA A 603 18.25 22.88 -2.70
CA ALA A 603 17.55 23.17 -3.95
C ALA A 603 16.10 22.66 -3.94
N SER A 604 15.89 21.42 -3.45
CA SER A 604 14.55 20.81 -3.33
C SER A 604 13.64 21.62 -2.42
N LEU A 605 14.11 21.95 -1.22
CA LEU A 605 13.34 22.71 -0.23
C LEU A 605 13.13 24.17 -0.68
N SER A 606 14.11 24.78 -1.35
CA SER A 606 13.98 26.14 -1.89
C SER A 606 12.94 26.21 -3.00
N ASN A 607 12.90 25.20 -3.89
CA ASN A 607 11.86 25.12 -4.92
C ASN A 607 10.48 24.83 -4.31
N LEU A 608 10.41 24.02 -3.25
CA LEU A 608 9.17 23.79 -2.52
C LEU A 608 8.67 25.09 -1.88
N LEU A 609 9.56 25.90 -1.29
CA LEU A 609 9.21 27.18 -0.68
C LEU A 609 8.58 28.17 -1.68
N LYS A 610 9.06 28.18 -2.94
CA LYS A 610 8.49 29.02 -4.02
C LYS A 610 7.03 28.67 -4.37
N LEU A 611 6.56 27.47 -4.01
CA LEU A 611 5.20 27.03 -4.32
C LEU A 611 4.17 27.46 -3.26
N TYR A 612 4.60 28.01 -2.12
CA TYR A 612 3.72 28.50 -1.07
C TYR A 612 3.07 29.83 -1.49
N SER A 613 1.75 29.86 -1.40
CA SER A 613 0.95 31.06 -1.61
C SER A 613 -0.27 31.03 -0.67
N PRO A 614 -0.82 32.17 -0.26
CA PRO A 614 -2.00 32.22 0.60
C PRO A 614 -3.17 31.40 0.01
N GLY A 615 -3.80 30.57 0.84
CA GLY A 615 -4.97 29.76 0.45
C GLY A 615 -4.68 28.49 -0.37
N LYS A 616 -3.43 28.22 -0.75
CA LYS A 616 -3.06 26.99 -1.45
C LYS A 616 -2.74 25.87 -0.45
N ALA A 617 -3.43 24.74 -0.56
CA ALA A 617 -3.12 23.56 0.24
C ALA A 617 -1.73 23.02 -0.12
N MET A 618 -0.90 22.84 0.90
CA MET A 618 0.48 22.35 0.78
C MET A 618 0.67 21.10 1.64
N PRO A 619 1.55 20.17 1.23
CA PRO A 619 1.70 18.88 1.93
C PRO A 619 2.37 18.99 3.30
N THR A 620 3.04 20.11 3.58
CA THR A 620 3.72 20.38 4.83
C THR A 620 3.60 21.87 5.15
N PRO A 621 3.54 22.28 6.42
CA PRO A 621 3.49 23.70 6.79
C PRO A 621 4.74 24.46 6.31
N GLU A 622 4.56 25.72 5.90
CA GLU A 622 5.65 26.58 5.40
C GLU A 622 6.82 26.66 6.40
N VAL A 623 6.50 26.85 7.68
CA VAL A 623 7.46 26.91 8.79
C VAL A 623 8.38 25.69 8.86
N VAL A 624 7.87 24.48 8.61
CA VAL A 624 8.64 23.23 8.68
C VAL A 624 9.65 23.16 7.53
N VAL A 625 9.29 23.66 6.35
CA VAL A 625 10.20 23.75 5.19
C VAL A 625 11.32 24.74 5.48
N VAL A 626 10.98 25.93 6.00
CA VAL A 626 11.97 26.96 6.37
C VAL A 626 12.90 26.46 7.48
N ARG A 627 12.35 25.80 8.51
CA ARG A 627 13.13 25.18 9.58
C ARG A 627 14.11 24.14 9.03
N SER A 628 13.65 23.31 8.11
CA SER A 628 14.47 22.26 7.50
C SER A 628 15.60 22.85 6.64
N LEU A 629 15.33 23.94 5.90
CA LEU A 629 16.35 24.69 5.17
C LEU A 629 17.44 25.23 6.09
N VAL A 630 17.04 25.94 7.16
CA VAL A 630 17.97 26.50 8.14
C VAL A 630 18.81 25.39 8.78
N ALA A 631 18.20 24.27 9.17
CA ALA A 631 18.89 23.15 9.80
C ALA A 631 19.89 22.45 8.86
N VAL A 632 19.57 22.33 7.56
CA VAL A 632 20.49 21.76 6.55
C VAL A 632 21.64 22.73 6.27
N LEU A 633 21.36 24.02 6.12
CA LEU A 633 22.39 25.03 5.86
C LEU A 633 23.36 25.17 7.03
N ALA A 634 22.90 25.07 8.27
CA ALA A 634 23.72 25.15 9.48
C ALA A 634 24.78 24.04 9.60
N GLN A 635 24.68 22.97 8.81
CA GLN A 635 25.68 21.89 8.77
C GLN A 635 26.91 22.26 7.94
N ASN A 636 26.80 23.25 7.04
CA ASN A 636 27.88 23.71 6.18
C ASN A 636 28.55 24.97 6.75
N GLN A 637 29.85 25.12 6.51
CA GLN A 637 30.56 26.37 6.79
C GLN A 637 30.38 27.34 5.61
N GLY A 638 30.26 28.64 5.88
CA GLY A 638 30.15 29.67 4.83
C GLY A 638 28.72 29.93 4.32
N THR A 639 27.70 29.29 4.88
CA THR A 639 26.28 29.44 4.50
C THR A 639 25.52 30.45 5.36
N GLU A 640 26.21 31.25 6.18
CA GLU A 640 25.59 32.11 7.19
C GLU A 640 24.63 33.15 6.59
N LEU A 641 24.96 33.69 5.41
CA LEU A 641 24.10 34.62 4.68
C LEU A 641 22.81 33.95 4.16
N GLU A 642 22.89 32.69 3.73
CA GLU A 642 21.71 31.95 3.30
C GLU A 642 20.82 31.59 4.48
N ILE A 643 21.41 31.21 5.61
CA ILE A 643 20.66 30.97 6.85
C ILE A 643 19.91 32.24 7.24
N LEU A 644 20.60 33.39 7.24
CA LEU A 644 20.00 34.67 7.57
C LEU A 644 18.84 35.03 6.66
N LYS A 645 18.99 34.79 5.35
CA LYS A 645 17.91 34.98 4.35
C LYS A 645 16.66 34.18 4.70
N PHE A 646 16.78 32.89 5.02
CA PHE A 646 15.63 32.04 5.34
C PHE A 646 15.05 32.34 6.74
N THR A 647 15.89 32.72 7.71
CA THR A 647 15.39 33.18 9.02
C THR A 647 14.63 34.50 8.90
N ARG A 648 15.07 35.45 8.07
CA ARG A 648 14.31 36.66 7.73
C ARG A 648 13.02 36.36 7.00
N HIS A 649 13.02 35.36 6.12
CA HIS A 649 11.78 34.88 5.49
C HIS A 649 10.78 34.43 6.56
N ALA A 650 11.19 33.60 7.54
CA ALA A 650 10.32 33.20 8.65
C ALA A 650 9.77 34.39 9.45
N GLN A 651 10.63 35.37 9.76
CA GLN A 651 10.23 36.61 10.45
C GLN A 651 9.20 37.41 9.64
N THR A 652 9.43 37.61 8.35
CA THR A 652 8.50 38.33 7.46
C THR A 652 7.15 37.63 7.40
N ARG A 653 7.14 36.30 7.23
CA ARG A 653 5.91 35.51 7.16
C ARG A 653 5.14 35.47 8.48
N MET A 654 5.85 35.45 9.60
CA MET A 654 5.26 35.60 10.93
C MET A 654 4.53 36.95 11.07
N LEU A 655 5.13 38.06 10.60
CA LEU A 655 4.52 39.39 10.66
C LEU A 655 3.32 39.52 9.71
N GLU A 656 3.36 38.89 8.54
CA GLU A 656 2.29 38.93 7.54
C GLU A 656 1.07 38.09 7.91
N LEU A 657 1.29 36.87 8.40
CA LEU A 657 0.21 35.90 8.66
C LEU A 657 -0.25 35.87 10.13
N GLY A 658 0.60 36.34 11.04
CA GLY A 658 0.44 36.15 12.48
C GLY A 658 1.00 34.82 12.98
N LEU A 659 1.20 34.74 14.31
CA LEU A 659 1.85 33.60 14.99
C LEU A 659 1.17 32.27 14.70
N GLU A 660 -0.13 32.18 14.98
CA GLU A 660 -0.86 30.91 14.90
C GLU A 660 -0.94 30.35 13.49
N GLN A 661 -1.05 31.23 12.49
CA GLN A 661 -1.20 30.83 11.09
C GLN A 661 0.13 30.37 10.48
N PHE A 662 1.26 30.95 10.91
CA PHE A 662 2.57 30.57 10.42
C PHE A 662 3.21 29.44 11.22
N PHE A 663 3.34 29.60 12.55
CA PHE A 663 4.00 28.60 13.41
C PHE A 663 3.08 27.45 13.83
N GLY A 664 1.76 27.67 13.84
CA GLY A 664 0.76 26.72 14.32
C GLY A 664 0.11 27.15 15.63
N LYS A 665 -0.96 26.44 16.04
CA LYS A 665 -1.74 26.75 17.24
C LYS A 665 -1.18 26.08 18.49
N GLY A 666 -1.35 26.73 19.65
CA GLY A 666 -0.97 26.20 20.95
C GLY A 666 0.53 25.88 21.07
N GLU A 667 0.86 24.80 21.79
CA GLU A 667 2.25 24.41 22.10
C GLU A 667 3.13 24.17 20.86
N ILE A 668 2.54 23.68 19.76
CA ILE A 668 3.28 23.44 18.51
C ILE A 668 3.81 24.76 17.95
N GLY A 669 2.98 25.80 17.94
CA GLY A 669 3.39 27.14 17.52
C GLY A 669 4.48 27.72 18.41
N THR A 670 4.32 27.60 19.73
CA THR A 670 5.32 28.06 20.70
C THR A 670 6.67 27.35 20.51
N ARG A 671 6.65 26.03 20.27
CA ARG A 671 7.87 25.24 20.04
C ARG A 671 8.59 25.67 18.77
N GLU A 672 7.87 25.86 17.66
CA GLU A 672 8.47 26.30 16.39
C GLU A 672 9.05 27.71 16.52
N ARG A 673 8.32 28.67 17.11
CA ARG A 673 8.83 30.02 17.41
C ARG A 673 10.11 29.96 18.25
N ASN A 674 10.08 29.22 19.36
CA ASN A 674 11.23 29.07 20.26
C ASN A 674 12.43 28.43 19.55
N TRP A 675 12.20 27.51 18.62
CA TRP A 675 13.27 26.91 17.82
C TRP A 675 13.98 27.97 16.97
N PHE A 676 13.26 28.87 16.31
CA PHE A 676 13.86 29.96 15.54
C PHE A 676 14.57 30.98 16.43
N ALA A 677 13.98 31.31 17.59
CA ALA A 677 14.57 32.23 18.56
C ALA A 677 15.92 31.72 19.10
N VAL A 678 15.94 30.46 19.58
CA VAL A 678 17.15 29.81 20.12
C VAL A 678 18.21 29.62 19.04
N ASN A 679 17.83 29.20 17.82
CA ASN A 679 18.80 29.06 16.73
C ASN A 679 19.42 30.39 16.32
N SER A 680 18.60 31.44 16.20
CA SER A 680 19.10 32.78 15.86
C SER A 680 20.08 33.29 16.93
N TRP A 681 19.75 33.10 18.22
CA TRP A 681 20.64 33.41 19.33
C TRP A 681 21.95 32.60 19.25
N ASN A 682 21.89 31.28 19.13
CA ASN A 682 23.07 30.41 19.12
C ASN A 682 23.99 30.68 17.93
N ILE A 683 23.41 30.89 16.74
CA ILE A 683 24.15 31.24 15.53
C ILE A 683 24.78 32.63 15.69
N GLY A 684 24.04 33.62 16.20
CA GLY A 684 24.56 34.94 16.50
C GLY A 684 25.78 34.90 17.42
N ILE A 685 25.69 34.19 18.54
CA ILE A 685 26.81 34.03 19.49
C ILE A 685 28.02 33.33 18.84
N LYS A 686 27.79 32.29 18.03
CA LYS A 686 28.86 31.59 17.29
C LYS A 686 29.59 32.54 16.33
N ILE A 687 28.84 33.25 15.48
CA ILE A 687 29.35 34.20 14.49
C ILE A 687 30.08 35.38 15.18
N GLY A 688 29.58 35.82 16.35
CA GLY A 688 30.26 36.82 17.17
C GLY A 688 31.62 36.36 17.68
N LYS A 689 31.77 35.09 18.07
CA LYS A 689 33.09 34.49 18.43
C LYS A 689 34.05 34.43 17.24
N GLU A 690 33.51 34.26 16.03
CA GLU A 690 34.26 34.30 14.77
C GLU A 690 34.60 35.74 14.30
N LYS A 691 34.24 36.78 15.08
CA LYS A 691 34.47 38.21 14.77
C LYS A 691 33.79 38.70 13.48
N LYS A 692 32.67 38.08 13.10
CA LYS A 692 31.79 38.53 12.01
C LYS A 692 30.65 39.38 12.59
N TYR A 693 30.99 40.53 13.18
CA TYR A 693 30.07 41.27 14.05
C TYR A 693 28.81 41.82 13.37
N ALA A 694 28.88 42.21 12.09
CA ALA A 694 27.70 42.67 11.34
C ALA A 694 26.60 41.58 11.28
N LEU A 695 26.97 40.36 10.89
CA LEU A 695 26.04 39.23 10.85
C LEU A 695 25.56 38.82 12.26
N CYS A 696 26.46 38.90 13.25
CA CYS A 696 26.11 38.66 14.65
C CYS A 696 24.98 39.59 15.11
N ALA A 697 25.04 40.88 14.76
CA ALA A 697 24.00 41.84 15.11
C ALA A 697 22.63 41.46 14.54
N GLU A 698 22.58 41.09 13.26
CA GLU A 698 21.33 40.74 12.59
C GLU A 698 20.67 39.48 13.16
N PHE A 699 21.45 38.43 13.45
CA PHE A 699 20.92 37.22 14.08
C PHE A 699 20.40 37.45 15.50
N LEU A 700 21.08 38.29 16.28
CA LEU A 700 20.64 38.63 17.64
C LEU A 700 19.40 39.53 17.62
N GLU A 701 19.26 40.40 16.62
CA GLU A 701 18.04 41.18 16.41
C GLU A 701 16.85 40.26 16.09
N LEU A 702 17.02 39.33 15.13
CA LEU A 702 16.00 38.32 14.81
C LEU A 702 15.61 37.47 16.03
N ALA A 703 16.60 37.09 16.85
CA ALA A 703 16.32 36.37 18.10
C ALA A 703 15.40 37.20 19.03
N SER A 704 15.67 38.50 19.16
CA SER A 704 14.86 39.40 19.99
C SER A 704 13.43 39.55 19.47
N GLU A 705 13.23 39.47 18.16
CA GLU A 705 11.90 39.57 17.56
C GLU A 705 11.11 38.29 17.77
N PHE A 706 11.71 37.12 17.55
CA PHE A 706 11.03 35.84 17.80
C PHE A 706 10.69 35.64 19.28
N TYR A 707 11.59 35.98 20.21
CA TYR A 707 11.28 35.96 21.64
C TYR A 707 10.27 37.04 22.04
N GLY A 708 10.21 38.15 21.31
CA GLY A 708 9.40 39.32 21.64
C GLY A 708 7.93 39.22 21.27
N VAL A 709 7.52 38.18 20.54
CA VAL A 709 6.11 37.99 20.20
C VAL A 709 5.41 37.22 21.31
N ALA A 710 4.48 37.86 22.00
CA ALA A 710 3.79 37.28 23.17
C ALA A 710 2.81 36.16 22.77
N VAL A 711 2.91 35.02 23.45
CA VAL A 711 1.96 33.90 23.44
C VAL A 711 1.34 33.77 24.84
N GLU A 712 0.07 33.35 24.94
CA GLU A 712 -0.56 33.07 26.23
C GLU A 712 0.28 32.08 27.05
N GLY A 713 0.73 32.50 28.24
CA GLY A 713 1.61 31.72 29.11
C GLY A 713 3.11 32.00 28.97
N ASP A 714 3.53 32.91 28.08
CA ASP A 714 4.92 33.38 28.05
C ASP A 714 5.25 34.16 29.34
N GLY A 715 6.06 33.54 30.20
CA GLY A 715 6.55 34.15 31.43
C GLY A 715 7.62 35.23 31.23
N GLU A 716 8.15 35.72 32.34
CA GLU A 716 9.18 36.76 32.42
C GLU A 716 10.53 36.35 31.76
N GLU A 717 10.77 35.05 31.55
CA GLU A 717 11.99 34.50 30.93
C GLU A 717 12.20 34.96 29.47
N ASN A 718 11.13 35.05 28.66
CA ASN A 718 11.24 35.55 27.29
C ASN A 718 11.63 37.02 27.27
N GLY A 719 11.09 37.83 28.21
CA GLY A 719 11.47 39.23 28.38
C GLY A 719 12.97 39.38 28.66
N ALA A 720 13.53 38.53 29.52
CA ALA A 720 14.96 38.52 29.80
C ALA A 720 15.80 38.15 28.56
N MET A 721 15.35 37.22 27.72
CA MET A 721 16.04 36.86 26.47
C MET A 721 15.94 37.96 25.41
N VAL A 722 14.79 38.61 25.24
CA VAL A 722 14.64 39.78 24.36
C VAL A 722 15.60 40.89 24.80
N PHE A 723 15.67 41.18 26.10
CA PHE A 723 16.59 42.15 26.66
C PHE A 723 18.06 41.84 26.33
N LYS A 724 18.50 40.60 26.58
CA LYS A 724 19.87 40.15 26.28
C LYS A 724 20.17 40.23 24.78
N ALA A 725 19.21 39.85 23.94
CA ALA A 725 19.34 39.83 22.48
C ALA A 725 19.49 41.24 21.88
N LEU A 726 18.65 42.18 22.30
CA LEU A 726 18.73 43.58 21.86
C LEU A 726 20.08 44.22 22.24
N ILE A 727 20.51 44.06 23.49
CA ILE A 727 21.79 44.63 23.95
C ILE A 727 22.96 43.99 23.21
N SER A 728 22.94 42.67 23.03
CA SER A 728 24.03 41.96 22.35
C SER A 728 24.08 42.30 20.86
N SER A 729 22.93 42.49 20.20
CA SER A 729 22.84 42.96 18.81
C SER A 729 23.50 44.33 18.65
N VAL A 730 23.11 45.30 19.49
CA VAL A 730 23.70 46.65 19.45
C VAL A 730 25.18 46.66 19.82
N SER A 731 25.60 45.82 20.77
CA SER A 731 27.02 45.63 21.09
C SER A 731 27.81 45.14 19.88
N ALA A 732 27.25 44.18 19.13
CA ALA A 732 27.85 43.67 17.91
C ALA A 732 27.90 44.73 16.80
N LEU A 733 26.88 45.57 16.64
CA LEU A 733 26.92 46.70 15.69
C LEU A 733 28.06 47.67 15.99
N ILE A 734 28.21 48.06 17.27
CA ILE A 734 29.31 48.96 17.69
C ILE A 734 30.67 48.28 17.50
N ALA A 735 30.76 46.97 17.74
CA ALA A 735 31.98 46.21 17.50
C ALA A 735 32.33 46.11 16.01
N ALA A 736 31.32 45.96 15.13
CA ALA A 736 31.49 45.97 13.68
C ALA A 736 32.05 47.32 13.19
N GLU A 737 31.48 48.44 13.65
CA GLU A 737 31.98 49.79 13.37
C GLU A 737 33.45 49.95 13.78
N LYS A 738 33.81 49.47 14.98
CA LYS A 738 35.19 49.53 15.48
C LYS A 738 36.16 48.67 14.66
N GLN A 739 35.70 47.51 14.18
CA GLN A 739 36.52 46.62 13.35
C GLN A 739 36.72 47.18 11.93
N GLU A 740 35.68 47.71 11.32
CA GLU A 740 35.71 48.22 9.95
C GLU A 740 36.24 49.66 9.86
N SER A 741 36.31 50.38 11.00
CA SER A 741 36.66 51.81 11.06
C SER A 741 35.76 52.71 10.20
N LEU A 742 34.56 52.24 9.88
CA LEU A 742 33.53 52.96 9.11
C LEU A 742 32.45 53.47 10.05
N ALA A 743 32.23 54.79 10.07
CA ALA A 743 31.21 55.39 10.92
C ALA A 743 29.80 54.87 10.56
N LEU A 744 29.01 54.53 11.58
CA LEU A 744 27.63 54.10 11.37
C LEU A 744 26.78 55.22 10.75
N PRO A 745 25.93 54.93 9.76
CA PRO A 745 24.95 55.89 9.25
C PRO A 745 24.01 56.39 10.35
N GLU A 746 23.59 57.64 10.28
CA GLU A 746 22.69 58.24 11.28
C GLU A 746 21.38 57.45 11.45
N ALA A 747 20.84 56.88 10.36
CA ALA A 747 19.65 56.03 10.40
C ALA A 747 19.88 54.75 11.24
N THR A 748 21.02 54.08 11.06
CA THR A 748 21.40 52.89 11.83
C THR A 748 21.62 53.21 13.31
N VAL A 749 22.19 54.39 13.61
CA VAL A 749 22.36 54.87 14.99
C VAL A 749 21.00 55.11 15.66
N LYS A 750 20.05 55.75 14.96
CA LYS A 750 18.69 55.96 15.47
C LYS A 750 17.98 54.64 15.74
N HIS A 751 18.02 53.70 14.79
CA HIS A 751 17.46 52.36 14.96
C HIS A 751 18.06 51.63 16.17
N ALA A 752 19.39 51.63 16.30
CA ALA A 752 20.06 50.99 17.43
C ALA A 752 19.67 51.62 18.79
N LEU A 753 19.45 52.94 18.84
CA LEU A 753 18.92 53.61 20.03
C LEU A 753 17.47 53.21 20.35
N GLU A 754 16.62 53.04 19.34
CA GLU A 754 15.24 52.54 19.52
C GLU A 754 15.25 51.11 20.09
N LEU A 755 16.15 50.25 19.63
CA LEU A 755 16.35 48.90 20.18
C LEU A 755 16.77 48.96 21.67
N LEU A 756 17.67 49.86 22.05
CA LEU A 756 18.08 50.03 23.45
C LEU A 756 16.98 50.65 24.32
N ASP A 757 16.16 51.55 23.78
CA ASP A 757 14.99 52.09 24.48
C ASP A 757 13.94 51.00 24.72
N LYS A 758 13.72 50.10 23.74
CA LYS A 758 12.88 48.91 23.91
C LYS A 758 13.44 47.99 25.00
N ALA A 759 14.75 47.72 25.01
CA ALA A 759 15.40 46.95 26.06
C ALA A 759 15.24 47.61 27.44
N THR A 760 15.33 48.94 27.51
CA THR A 760 15.15 49.70 28.76
C THR A 760 13.72 49.59 29.29
N LYS A 761 12.70 49.63 28.42
CA LYS A 761 11.29 49.42 28.81
C LYS A 761 11.08 48.02 29.38
N ILE A 762 11.61 46.99 28.70
CA ILE A 762 11.52 45.60 29.16
C ILE A 762 12.22 45.42 30.51
N LEU A 763 13.41 46.00 30.70
CA LEU A 763 14.13 45.97 31.97
C LEU A 763 13.29 46.56 33.12
N LYS A 764 12.65 47.71 32.89
CA LYS A 764 11.75 48.33 33.89
C LYS A 764 10.57 47.42 34.21
N SER A 765 9.97 46.77 33.20
CA SER A 765 8.88 45.82 33.39
C SER A 765 9.32 44.62 34.25
N ILE A 766 10.48 44.02 33.95
CA ILE A 766 11.05 42.89 34.73
C ILE A 766 11.34 43.32 36.18
N GLN A 767 11.85 44.53 36.38
CA GLN A 767 12.13 45.07 37.72
C GLN A 767 10.86 45.42 38.52
N SER A 768 9.75 45.73 37.84
CA SER A 768 8.45 46.02 38.46
C SER A 768 7.56 44.79 38.68
N GLY A 769 7.83 43.70 37.96
CA GLY A 769 7.16 42.41 38.09
C GLY A 769 7.62 41.71 39.37
N THR A 770 7.03 42.08 40.50
CA THR A 770 7.33 41.43 41.78
C THR A 770 6.08 41.47 42.65
N GLN A 771 5.06 40.67 42.32
CA GLN A 771 4.07 40.30 43.35
C GLN A 771 3.62 38.84 43.35
N HIS A 772 3.60 38.09 42.25
CA HIS A 772 3.08 36.71 42.30
C HIS A 772 3.97 35.68 41.57
N SER A 773 4.58 34.81 42.39
CA SER A 773 5.29 33.54 42.11
C SER A 773 6.79 33.61 41.73
N HIS A 774 7.55 32.81 42.50
CA HIS A 774 8.94 32.30 42.40
C HIS A 774 10.07 33.23 41.88
N GLU A 775 11.10 33.39 42.73
CA GLU A 775 12.44 33.99 42.53
C GLU A 775 12.61 35.06 41.43
N PRO A 776 12.96 36.31 41.78
CA PRO A 776 13.19 37.35 40.79
C PRO A 776 14.31 36.93 39.82
N ILE A 777 14.02 36.95 38.52
CA ILE A 777 15.01 36.67 37.47
C ILE A 777 16.15 37.68 37.60
N ASN A 778 17.29 37.21 38.11
CA ASN A 778 18.46 38.05 38.34
C ASN A 778 19.15 38.36 36.99
N ILE A 779 18.87 39.54 36.45
CA ILE A 779 19.59 40.06 35.29
C ILE A 779 21.03 40.34 35.71
N GLU A 780 21.97 39.63 35.11
CA GLU A 780 23.39 39.78 35.45
C GLU A 780 23.83 41.25 35.30
N PRO A 781 24.53 41.82 36.30
CA PRO A 781 24.96 43.23 36.30
C PRO A 781 25.69 43.68 35.02
N ARG A 782 26.38 42.75 34.35
CA ARG A 782 27.08 43.00 33.08
C ARG A 782 26.17 43.48 31.95
N PHE A 783 24.93 43.00 31.88
CA PHE A 783 23.99 43.42 30.82
C PHE A 783 23.40 44.80 31.10
N SER A 784 23.13 45.12 32.38
CA SER A 784 22.75 46.47 32.78
C SER A 784 23.85 47.49 32.45
N PHE A 785 25.11 47.14 32.72
CA PHE A 785 26.25 47.96 32.31
C PHE A 785 26.35 48.08 30.78
N ALA A 786 26.25 46.98 30.04
CA ALA A 786 26.34 47.00 28.58
C ALA A 786 25.23 47.87 27.95
N LEU A 787 24.00 47.86 28.47
CA LEU A 787 22.93 48.76 28.06
C LEU A 787 23.36 50.23 28.19
N THR A 788 23.84 50.63 29.37
CA THR A 788 24.29 52.00 29.63
C THR A 788 25.48 52.36 28.75
N PHE A 789 26.49 51.49 28.67
CA PHE A 789 27.71 51.73 27.91
C PHE A 789 27.42 51.88 26.41
N ASN A 790 26.59 51.00 25.83
CA ASN A 790 26.20 51.10 24.43
C ASN A 790 25.36 52.35 24.15
N THR A 791 24.44 52.72 25.06
CA THR A 791 23.65 53.95 24.92
C THR A 791 24.55 55.18 24.97
N TYR A 792 25.52 55.22 25.89
CA TYR A 792 26.51 56.28 26.00
C TYR A 792 27.32 56.42 24.71
N GLU A 793 27.86 55.30 24.21
CA GLU A 793 28.59 55.22 22.95
C GLU A 793 27.74 55.76 21.81
N LEU A 794 26.55 55.19 21.55
CA LEU A 794 25.73 55.58 20.41
C LEU A 794 25.29 57.04 20.46
N ARG A 795 24.91 57.58 21.63
CA ARG A 795 24.53 58.99 21.76
C ARG A 795 25.66 59.94 21.38
N SER A 796 26.93 59.54 21.55
CA SER A 796 28.06 60.36 21.09
C SER A 796 28.02 60.62 19.57
N ARG A 797 27.29 59.80 18.79
CA ARG A 797 27.16 59.90 17.33
C ARG A 797 26.10 60.93 16.90
N LEU A 798 25.28 61.44 17.83
CA LEU A 798 24.24 62.44 17.58
C LEU A 798 24.71 63.87 17.91
N VAL A 799 23.99 64.87 17.40
CA VAL A 799 24.25 66.29 17.67
C VAL A 799 23.81 66.64 19.11
N ASP A 800 24.72 67.21 19.90
CA ASP A 800 24.54 67.69 21.29
C ASP A 800 24.20 66.62 22.38
N PRO A 801 25.05 65.61 22.62
CA PRO A 801 24.73 64.51 23.54
C PRO A 801 25.11 64.74 25.01
N GLY A 802 25.80 65.84 25.34
CA GLY A 802 26.48 66.04 26.62
C GLY A 802 25.58 65.89 27.87
N PRO A 803 24.50 66.67 27.99
CA PRO A 803 23.63 66.65 29.18
C PRO A 803 22.96 65.29 29.40
N GLN A 804 22.57 64.63 28.31
CA GLN A 804 21.87 63.35 28.37
C GLN A 804 22.80 62.18 28.69
N GLN A 805 24.04 62.21 28.17
CA GLN A 805 25.08 61.24 28.54
C GLN A 805 25.43 61.35 30.03
N LEU A 806 25.54 62.57 30.56
CA LEU A 806 25.82 62.79 31.97
C LEU A 806 24.69 62.27 32.87
N LEU A 807 23.43 62.51 32.51
CA LEU A 807 22.28 61.98 33.24
C LEU A 807 22.27 60.46 33.26
N LEU A 808 22.59 59.82 32.13
CA LEU A 808 22.64 58.37 32.01
C LEU A 808 23.71 57.74 32.93
N VAL A 809 24.89 58.34 33.00
CA VAL A 809 25.98 57.88 33.88
C VAL A 809 25.67 58.13 35.36
N LYS A 810 25.03 59.27 35.70
CA LYS A 810 24.53 59.55 37.07
C LYS A 810 23.50 58.52 37.55
N ASN A 811 22.61 58.09 36.65
CA ASN A 811 21.63 57.05 36.95
C ASN A 811 22.30 55.68 37.18
N LEU A 812 23.34 55.35 36.41
CA LEU A 812 24.13 54.13 36.65
C LEU A 812 24.86 54.19 38.00
N ALA A 813 25.54 55.30 38.31
CA ALA A 813 26.26 55.48 39.56
C ALA A 813 25.35 55.35 40.79
N SER A 814 24.11 55.81 40.68
CA SER A 814 23.09 55.66 41.74
C SER A 814 22.49 54.25 41.84
N SER A 815 22.82 53.34 40.92
CA SER A 815 22.24 51.99 40.88
C SER A 815 23.03 50.99 41.73
N LYS A 816 22.32 50.03 42.36
CA LYS A 816 22.93 48.98 43.20
C LYS A 816 23.88 48.05 42.45
N ASN A 817 23.81 48.01 41.12
CA ASN A 817 24.59 47.12 40.27
C ASN A 817 25.84 47.79 39.68
N CYS A 818 26.11 49.04 40.05
CA CYS A 818 27.30 49.76 39.61
C CYS A 818 28.54 49.25 40.35
N THR A 819 29.57 48.87 39.60
CA THR A 819 30.90 48.57 40.18
C THR A 819 31.87 49.70 39.84
N PRO A 820 32.92 49.92 40.64
CA PRO A 820 33.96 50.91 40.31
C PRO A 820 34.56 50.66 38.93
N HIS A 821 34.68 49.40 38.49
CA HIS A 821 35.17 49.04 37.17
C HIS A 821 34.27 49.57 36.02
N CYS A 822 32.94 49.54 36.20
CA CYS A 822 32.00 50.09 35.22
C CYS A 822 32.23 51.59 34.99
N LEU A 823 32.38 52.35 36.09
CA LEU A 823 32.64 53.80 36.05
C LEU A 823 34.03 54.10 35.47
N LEU A 824 35.03 53.29 35.81
CA LEU A 824 36.36 53.39 35.23
C LEU A 824 36.30 53.25 33.70
N GLN A 825 35.61 52.24 33.18
CA GLN A 825 35.53 51.99 31.75
C GLN A 825 34.83 53.14 31.00
N ILE A 826 33.72 53.66 31.53
CA ILE A 826 33.05 54.84 30.97
C ILE A 826 33.97 56.08 31.02
N GLY A 827 34.63 56.31 32.15
CA GLY A 827 35.52 57.45 32.36
C GLY A 827 36.72 57.43 31.42
N LEU A 828 37.33 56.26 31.21
CA LEU A 828 38.42 56.06 30.27
C LEU A 828 37.97 56.31 28.83
N SER A 829 36.83 55.74 28.40
CA SER A 829 36.26 55.98 27.06
C SER A 829 35.95 57.47 26.83
N ALA A 830 35.40 58.16 27.82
CA ALA A 830 35.08 59.58 27.75
C ALA A 830 36.33 60.49 27.69
N SER A 831 37.43 60.05 28.33
CA SER A 831 38.69 60.81 28.41
C SER A 831 39.63 60.62 27.21
N ALA A 832 39.55 59.48 26.52
CA ALA A 832 40.52 59.07 25.50
C ALA A 832 39.90 58.67 24.15
N GLY A 833 38.58 58.79 24.01
CA GLY A 833 37.86 58.46 22.77
C GLY A 833 37.89 59.58 21.72
N PRO A 834 37.53 59.26 20.45
CA PRO A 834 37.43 60.25 19.36
C PRO A 834 36.39 61.35 19.62
N ARG A 835 35.52 61.15 20.62
CA ARG A 835 34.50 62.11 21.05
C ARG A 835 34.64 62.38 22.55
N PHE A 836 35.65 63.17 22.86
CA PHE A 836 35.99 63.61 24.21
C PHE A 836 34.80 64.30 24.90
N ASN A 837 34.41 63.79 26.07
CA ASN A 837 33.38 64.42 26.91
C ASN A 837 33.95 64.63 28.33
N PRO A 838 34.47 65.84 28.63
CA PRO A 838 35.17 66.09 29.88
C PRO A 838 34.25 66.00 31.09
N GLU A 839 32.98 66.40 30.97
CA GLU A 839 32.02 66.38 32.09
C GLU A 839 31.68 64.95 32.52
N VAL A 840 31.47 64.05 31.57
CA VAL A 840 31.20 62.63 31.85
C VAL A 840 32.45 61.93 32.36
N ALA A 841 33.61 62.19 31.74
CA ALA A 841 34.88 61.62 32.16
C ALA A 841 35.20 61.99 33.61
N ASP A 842 35.03 63.27 33.94
CA ASP A 842 35.28 63.81 35.26
C ASP A 842 34.35 63.21 36.32
N TYR A 843 33.04 63.19 36.05
CA TYR A 843 32.07 62.61 36.98
C TYR A 843 32.33 61.12 37.22
N ALA A 844 32.51 60.33 36.16
CA ALA A 844 32.71 58.89 36.26
C ALA A 844 34.01 58.54 37.01
N LEU A 845 35.12 59.23 36.69
CA LEU A 845 36.41 58.99 37.32
C LEU A 845 36.44 59.43 38.79
N ASN A 846 35.85 60.58 39.14
CA ASN A 846 35.79 61.03 40.54
C ASN A 846 34.88 60.13 41.40
N THR A 847 33.77 59.66 40.84
CA THR A 847 32.87 58.73 41.52
C THR A 847 33.56 57.37 41.72
N CYS A 848 34.21 56.85 40.67
CA CYS A 848 35.03 55.63 40.74
C CYS A 848 36.14 55.73 41.80
N LEU A 849 36.86 56.85 41.84
CA LEU A 849 37.91 57.11 42.81
C LEU A 849 37.37 57.10 44.25
N SER A 850 36.22 57.74 44.46
CA SER A 850 35.58 57.79 45.77
C SER A 850 35.16 56.40 46.24
N ASP A 851 34.59 55.58 45.35
CA ASP A 851 34.18 54.20 45.67
C ASP A 851 35.38 53.29 45.95
N LEU A 852 36.46 53.40 45.18
CA LEU A 852 37.69 52.63 45.39
C LEU A 852 38.37 52.98 46.72
N LEU A 853 38.37 54.25 47.11
CA LEU A 853 38.93 54.70 48.38
C LEU A 853 38.05 54.32 49.58
N ALA A 854 36.74 54.17 49.38
CA ALA A 854 35.82 53.67 50.39
C ALA A 854 35.84 52.14 50.55
N SER A 855 36.51 51.42 49.64
CA SER A 855 36.64 49.95 49.68
C SER A 855 37.51 49.49 50.86
N PRO A 856 37.20 48.36 51.52
CA PRO A 856 38.08 47.76 52.53
C PRO A 856 39.42 47.28 51.95
N PHE A 857 39.50 47.08 50.62
CA PHE A 857 40.73 46.75 49.89
C PHE A 857 40.86 47.66 48.65
N PRO A 858 41.45 48.86 48.80
CA PRO A 858 41.62 49.78 47.67
C PRO A 858 42.60 49.25 46.63
N ASP A 859 42.22 49.32 45.35
CA ASP A 859 43.12 49.02 44.23
C ASP A 859 43.93 50.27 43.84
N PHE A 860 45.14 50.38 44.43
CA PHE A 860 46.02 51.52 44.18
C PHE A 860 46.57 51.59 42.75
N GLN A 861 46.57 50.48 42.00
CA GLN A 861 46.93 50.48 40.58
C GLN A 861 45.86 51.19 39.75
N THR A 862 44.58 50.88 40.00
CA THR A 862 43.47 51.56 39.34
C THR A 862 43.34 53.01 39.80
N ILE A 863 43.51 53.29 41.10
CA ILE A 863 43.53 54.67 41.64
C ILE A 863 44.60 55.52 40.96
N ALA A 864 45.81 54.98 40.79
CA ALA A 864 46.90 55.62 40.06
C ALA A 864 46.51 56.02 38.62
N ILE A 865 45.90 55.10 37.87
CA ILE A 865 45.41 55.35 36.52
C ILE A 865 44.36 56.46 36.51
N ILE A 866 43.41 56.43 37.46
CA ILE A 866 42.35 57.44 37.58
C ILE A 866 42.95 58.82 37.86
N ILE A 867 43.85 58.93 38.83
CA ILE A 867 44.52 60.19 39.19
C ILE A 867 45.25 60.78 37.98
N ARG A 868 46.01 59.97 37.25
CA ARG A 868 46.69 60.39 36.02
C ARG A 868 45.72 60.95 34.99
N LYS A 869 44.57 60.28 34.79
CA LYS A 869 43.54 60.73 33.86
C LYS A 869 42.85 62.02 34.33
N LEU A 870 42.53 62.14 35.61
CA LEU A 870 41.96 63.37 36.19
C LEU A 870 42.92 64.56 36.08
N ILE A 871 44.23 64.37 36.25
CA ILE A 871 45.24 65.42 36.02
C ILE A 871 45.21 65.90 34.56
N GLY A 872 45.05 64.97 33.61
CA GLY A 872 44.88 65.31 32.19
C GLY A 872 43.59 66.08 31.89
N LEU A 873 42.49 65.74 32.57
CA LEU A 873 41.17 66.36 32.40
C LEU A 873 41.07 67.75 33.05
N ALA A 874 41.72 67.96 34.19
CA ALA A 874 41.63 69.20 34.96
C ALA A 874 42.11 70.44 34.17
N GLY A 875 42.92 70.24 33.12
CA GLY A 875 43.32 71.32 32.20
C GLY A 875 42.21 71.82 31.26
N PHE A 876 41.12 71.07 31.10
CA PHE A 876 40.01 71.36 30.17
C PHE A 876 38.75 71.93 30.86
N ARG A 877 38.74 72.04 32.19
CA ARG A 877 37.60 72.53 32.96
C ARG A 877 37.48 74.07 32.87
N LYS A 878 36.25 74.58 33.00
CA LYS A 878 35.97 76.04 33.00
C LYS A 878 36.39 76.64 34.35
N GLY A 879 37.59 77.22 34.41
CA GLY A 879 38.14 77.82 35.64
C GLY A 879 39.59 78.26 35.49
N LYS A 880 40.31 78.40 36.62
CA LYS A 880 41.77 78.57 36.64
C LYS A 880 42.40 77.16 36.55
N PRO A 881 42.89 76.72 35.38
CA PRO A 881 43.33 75.34 35.18
C PRO A 881 44.44 74.93 36.15
N ASP A 882 45.33 75.86 36.50
CA ASP A 882 46.42 75.60 37.44
C ASP A 882 45.95 75.25 38.87
N GLU A 883 44.87 75.87 39.36
CA GLU A 883 44.34 75.58 40.70
C GLU A 883 43.62 74.22 40.75
N GLU A 884 42.91 73.89 39.67
CA GLU A 884 42.18 72.61 39.58
C GLU A 884 43.14 71.43 39.43
N VAL A 885 44.15 71.56 38.57
CA VAL A 885 45.21 70.56 38.43
C VAL A 885 45.96 70.42 39.76
N HIS A 886 46.29 71.52 40.44
CA HIS A 886 46.94 71.49 41.75
C HIS A 886 46.07 70.78 42.81
N GLY A 887 44.74 70.95 42.74
CA GLY A 887 43.78 70.23 43.57
C GLY A 887 43.87 68.70 43.43
N VAL A 888 43.99 68.19 42.19
CA VAL A 888 44.12 66.75 41.93
C VAL A 888 45.47 66.22 42.43
N TYR A 889 46.57 66.98 42.27
CA TYR A 889 47.86 66.61 42.86
C TYR A 889 47.84 66.56 44.39
N LYS A 890 47.16 67.51 45.02
CA LYS A 890 46.95 67.52 46.48
C LYS A 890 46.12 66.31 46.93
N GLN A 891 45.14 65.90 46.13
CA GLN A 891 44.36 64.68 46.39
C GLN A 891 45.24 63.43 46.27
N ALA A 892 46.08 63.33 45.24
CA ALA A 892 47.04 62.24 45.09
C ALA A 892 48.02 62.16 46.28
N TYR A 893 48.57 63.31 46.69
CA TYR A 893 49.42 63.40 47.88
C TYR A 893 48.72 62.87 49.13
N ARG A 894 47.46 63.29 49.38
CA ARG A 894 46.67 62.80 50.53
C ARG A 894 46.42 61.29 50.52
N ILE A 895 46.25 60.69 49.34
CA ILE A 895 46.06 59.24 49.20
C ILE A 895 47.37 58.51 49.53
N MET A 896 48.51 59.05 49.08
CA MET A 896 49.83 58.44 49.33
C MET A 896 50.25 58.57 50.80
N VAL A 897 49.90 59.68 51.45
CA VAL A 897 50.23 59.95 52.86
C VAL A 897 49.45 58.98 53.76
N GLY A 898 50.16 57.99 54.32
CA GLY A 898 49.61 56.98 55.21
C GLY A 898 49.64 55.55 54.67
N LEU A 899 50.03 55.35 53.41
CA LEU A 899 50.26 54.03 52.83
C LEU A 899 51.63 53.46 53.23
N LYS A 900 51.76 52.14 53.28
CA LYS A 900 53.06 51.50 53.49
C LYS A 900 53.90 51.57 52.22
N GLU A 901 55.22 51.47 52.38
CA GLU A 901 56.16 51.48 51.27
C GLU A 901 55.79 50.41 50.22
N GLY A 902 55.62 50.85 48.97
CA GLY A 902 55.32 49.98 47.84
C GLY A 902 53.83 49.66 47.60
N GLU A 903 52.90 50.13 48.45
CA GLU A 903 51.45 49.94 48.22
C GLU A 903 50.91 50.80 47.06
N TYR A 904 51.46 52.00 46.87
CA TYR A 904 51.18 52.82 45.69
C TYR A 904 52.17 52.50 44.54
N PRO A 905 51.72 52.45 43.27
CA PRO A 905 52.60 52.11 42.15
C PRO A 905 53.81 53.05 42.03
N VAL A 906 55.01 52.49 42.17
CA VAL A 906 56.26 53.27 42.28
C VAL A 906 56.50 54.17 41.06
N GLU A 907 56.29 53.65 39.85
CA GLU A 907 56.48 54.44 38.62
C GLU A 907 55.43 55.55 38.46
N GLU A 908 54.22 55.35 38.98
CA GLU A 908 53.20 56.41 39.00
C GLU A 908 53.57 57.50 40.01
N ALA A 909 54.03 57.12 41.20
CA ALA A 909 54.47 58.06 42.22
C ALA A 909 55.65 58.92 41.74
N LYS A 910 56.63 58.29 41.06
CA LYS A 910 57.73 58.98 40.39
C LYS A 910 57.23 59.97 39.35
N TRP A 911 56.30 59.51 38.50
CA TRP A 911 55.69 60.37 37.48
C TRP A 911 55.03 61.58 38.13
N LEU A 912 54.16 61.40 39.13
CA LEU A 912 53.47 62.48 39.84
C LEU A 912 54.45 63.51 40.44
N ALA A 913 55.49 63.05 41.13
CA ALA A 913 56.48 63.92 41.75
C ALA A 913 57.23 64.76 40.70
N ILE A 914 57.72 64.12 39.63
CA ILE A 914 58.48 64.78 38.56
C ILE A 914 57.57 65.73 37.76
N THR A 915 56.34 65.33 37.44
CA THR A 915 55.42 66.17 36.65
C THR A 915 54.82 67.31 37.45
N ALA A 916 54.69 67.21 38.77
CA ALA A 916 54.38 68.34 39.64
C ALA A 916 55.56 69.31 39.73
N TRP A 917 56.78 68.80 39.90
CA TRP A 917 58.00 69.62 39.95
C TRP A 917 58.22 70.39 38.65
N ASN A 918 58.11 69.71 37.50
CA ASN A 918 58.31 70.31 36.18
C ASN A 918 57.26 71.38 35.85
N ARG A 919 56.06 71.32 36.45
CA ARG A 919 55.04 72.38 36.30
C ARG A 919 55.49 73.73 36.88
N ALA A 920 56.47 73.76 37.78
CA ALA A 920 57.04 75.01 38.29
C ALA A 920 57.91 75.76 37.26
N ALA A 921 58.37 75.09 36.19
CA ALA A 921 59.33 75.66 35.24
C ALA A 921 58.77 76.85 34.45
N LEU A 922 57.50 76.81 34.04
CA LEU A 922 56.87 77.91 33.31
C LEU A 922 56.56 79.13 34.23
N PRO A 923 55.92 78.96 35.40
CA PRO A 923 55.76 80.04 36.38
C PRO A 923 57.07 80.70 36.79
N LEU A 924 58.16 79.92 36.92
CA LEU A 924 59.51 80.44 37.17
C LEU A 924 59.98 81.40 36.06
N ARG A 925 59.82 80.99 34.80
CA ARG A 925 60.21 81.81 33.63
C ARG A 925 59.34 83.06 33.48
N LEU A 926 58.09 83.00 33.94
CA LEU A 926 57.13 84.10 33.90
C LEU A 926 57.17 85.00 35.16
N GLY A 927 58.10 84.77 36.09
CA GLY A 927 58.24 85.57 37.32
C GLY A 927 57.12 85.36 38.36
N GLN A 928 56.28 84.35 38.21
CA GLN A 928 55.18 84.02 39.13
C GLN A 928 55.71 83.16 40.29
N LEU A 929 56.57 83.77 41.12
CA LEU A 929 57.34 83.08 42.17
C LEU A 929 56.46 82.33 43.17
N GLY A 930 55.30 82.89 43.56
CA GLY A 930 54.35 82.23 44.46
C GLY A 930 53.74 80.95 43.87
N VAL A 931 53.43 80.92 42.56
CA VAL A 931 52.89 79.73 41.87
C VAL A 931 53.99 78.69 41.66
N ALA A 932 55.20 79.14 41.30
CA ALA A 932 56.38 78.29 41.18
C ALA A 932 56.72 77.58 42.51
N LYS A 933 56.75 78.32 43.62
CA LYS A 933 57.01 77.78 44.98
C LYS A 933 56.00 76.70 45.35
N ARG A 934 54.71 76.90 45.02
CA ARG A 934 53.64 75.93 45.26
C ARG A 934 53.84 74.62 44.50
N TRP A 935 54.21 74.69 43.21
CA TRP A 935 54.44 73.50 42.39
C TRP A 935 55.71 72.74 42.77
N MET A 936 56.81 73.45 43.06
CA MET A 936 58.03 72.82 43.57
C MET A 936 57.78 72.12 44.90
N LYS A 937 57.09 72.79 45.83
CA LYS A 937 56.75 72.19 47.12
C LYS A 937 55.90 70.93 46.94
N MET A 938 54.87 70.97 46.09
CA MET A 938 54.04 69.79 45.79
C MET A 938 54.85 68.64 45.20
N GLY A 939 55.78 68.91 44.27
CA GLY A 939 56.66 67.90 43.69
C GLY A 939 57.59 67.26 44.72
N LEU A 940 58.16 68.06 45.62
CA LEU A 940 59.01 67.57 46.71
C LEU A 940 58.20 66.75 47.74
N ASP A 941 57.05 67.25 48.16
CA ASP A 941 56.16 66.57 49.12
C ASP A 941 55.72 65.19 48.57
N LEU A 942 55.40 65.09 47.27
CA LEU A 942 55.13 63.81 46.61
C LEU A 942 56.37 62.91 46.52
N ALA A 943 57.53 63.47 46.18
CA ALA A 943 58.79 62.72 46.09
C ALA A 943 59.17 62.09 47.43
N GLN A 944 58.93 62.77 48.55
CA GLN A 944 59.23 62.24 49.89
C GLN A 944 58.52 60.91 50.17
N ASN A 945 57.31 60.72 49.65
CA ASN A 945 56.51 59.50 49.81
C ASN A 945 56.83 58.38 48.80
N VAL A 946 57.86 58.53 47.95
CA VAL A 946 58.33 57.49 47.01
C VAL A 946 59.37 56.60 47.69
N ALA A 947 59.10 55.30 47.82
CA ALA A 947 59.94 54.36 48.58
C ALA A 947 61.32 54.05 47.96
N ALA A 948 61.46 54.08 46.62
CA ALA A 948 62.73 53.73 45.95
C ALA A 948 62.96 54.45 44.61
N GLY A 949 64.22 54.83 44.34
CA GLY A 949 64.70 55.24 43.02
C GLY A 949 64.52 56.72 42.67
N MET A 950 64.41 57.59 43.67
CA MET A 950 64.38 59.06 43.51
C MET A 950 65.34 59.79 44.45
N GLU A 951 66.28 59.12 45.11
CA GLU A 951 67.11 59.67 46.18
C GLU A 951 67.98 60.84 45.70
N SER A 952 68.55 60.75 44.49
CA SER A 952 69.29 61.83 43.84
C SER A 952 68.38 63.01 43.45
N SER A 953 67.20 62.72 42.92
CA SER A 953 66.21 63.71 42.53
C SER A 953 65.64 64.45 43.75
N LYS A 954 65.36 63.75 44.86
CA LYS A 954 64.88 64.34 46.13
C LYS A 954 65.88 65.36 46.67
N ARG A 955 67.16 64.99 46.78
CA ARG A 955 68.23 65.92 47.22
C ARG A 955 68.34 67.13 46.31
N SER A 956 68.32 66.91 44.99
CA SER A 956 68.38 68.00 44.02
C SER A 956 67.16 68.95 44.12
N MET A 957 65.97 68.39 44.39
CA MET A 957 64.76 69.18 44.64
C MET A 957 64.86 69.98 45.95
N GLU A 958 65.38 69.37 47.03
CA GLU A 958 65.58 70.04 48.33
C GLU A 958 66.58 71.20 48.22
N ASP A 959 67.74 70.95 47.61
CA ASP A 959 68.79 71.95 47.39
C ASP A 959 68.27 73.12 46.56
N PHE A 960 67.57 72.85 45.46
CA PHE A 960 67.00 73.90 44.60
C PHE A 960 65.92 74.72 45.31
N LEU A 961 65.07 74.09 46.13
CA LEU A 961 64.01 74.79 46.86
C LEU A 961 64.58 75.63 48.02
N ALA A 962 65.67 75.18 48.65
CA ALA A 962 66.43 75.96 49.63
C ALA A 962 67.10 77.18 48.99
N ASP A 963 67.77 76.99 47.85
CA ASP A 963 68.34 78.07 47.04
C ASP A 963 67.28 79.07 46.56
N PHE A 964 66.11 78.57 46.15
CA PHE A 964 64.98 79.38 45.71
C PHE A 964 64.44 80.26 46.86
N LYS A 965 64.31 79.71 48.08
CA LYS A 965 63.93 80.52 49.26
C LYS A 965 64.97 81.61 49.54
N ASN A 966 66.26 81.25 49.55
CA ASN A 966 67.34 82.19 49.82
C ASN A 966 67.45 83.32 48.78
N ARG A 967 67.21 83.04 47.50
CA ARG A 967 67.31 84.04 46.42
C ARG A 967 66.09 84.95 46.29
N PHE A 968 64.90 84.50 46.69
CA PHE A 968 63.64 85.20 46.37
C PHE A 968 62.83 85.65 47.61
N GLU A 969 63.11 85.18 48.83
CA GLU A 969 62.52 85.76 50.06
C GLU A 969 63.06 87.19 50.33
N GLY A 970 64.19 87.57 49.70
CA GLY A 970 64.68 88.95 49.69
C GLY A 970 63.92 89.92 48.76
N MET A 971 63.02 89.43 47.88
CA MET A 971 62.27 90.29 46.94
C MET A 971 60.81 90.53 47.37
N GLU A 972 60.19 89.67 48.20
CA GLU A 972 58.82 89.89 48.71
C GLU A 972 58.72 91.04 49.73
N GLN A 973 59.82 91.51 50.31
CA GLN A 973 59.85 92.70 51.16
C GLN A 973 59.98 94.03 50.39
N CYS A 974 60.17 94.00 49.06
CA CYS A 974 60.29 95.21 48.22
C CYS A 974 59.09 95.47 47.30
N ALA A 975 58.00 94.70 47.41
CA ALA A 975 56.78 94.89 46.61
C ALA A 975 55.50 94.77 47.45
N ALA A 976 55.40 95.57 48.50
CA ALA A 976 54.15 95.98 49.15
C ALA A 976 53.87 97.45 48.84
#